data_AF-A0A7Y3FLB8-F1
#
_entry.id   AF-A0A7Y3FLB8-F1
#
_cell.length_a   1.000
_cell.length_b   1.000
_cell.length_c   1.000
_cell.angle_alpha   90.00
_cell.angle_beta   90.00
_cell.angle_gamma   90.00
#
_symmetry.space_group_name_H-M   'P 1'
#
loop_
_entity.id
_entity.type
_entity.pdbx_description
1 polymer ?
#
loop_
_entity_poly.entity_id
_entity_poly.type
_entity_poly.pdbx_seq_one_letter_code
_entity_poly.pdbx_strand_id
1 'polypeptide(L)'
;MSREPNTGAATPAESDRARYDSLYARFGKPVLDRLVVLVLGVFSLPVLLIIVAVVRVVLRVPPIERSPSVGRNGRVFDLFRLRTVLDGSVDPHSYRRRVAEFIRQTSLDELPQLWNVLLGHMSMVGPRPISPEEARGLADWELERHRVKPGITGLWQVEARGDGRDLMENIHFDIQYVDQLSFGTDLQILGRTVAMLAVRREGEPAPDGGTRLRERVRHLRLITADVALWLGALAAATYIRFDFSWAPVDEARLAVVFMVAAGSQLAIGFPIGLYRGKWRLGSFDEVVWVASVTAAVTALVLALSTFVTTPFVPRGAVVGAGALHLLGAFGARYVTRISYEKQQRSIHRRPHRILVFGAGEAGISSVRAIWNDPTSEFEPVAFLDDDTTKRGVRYHGMPVIGTSADLRAVARRYGADSLLVAIPSAPVGVANRIADVGRDLGLRVQVLPPLVESLGQLLVEHAQQRPDIAPSYRPSGPARTPGPERTADPRDFDLAIIGLGYVGLPVAVEASRVGVRVLGLDINEDRVAHLNAGNSYIEDVSSDDLRAAIGGGFVATTDSSMLARADAITISVPTPLRGELPDLSAVIGASEAIGDYLQPGQLVILESTTYPGTTDEIVLPILEERSGLRAGEDFYLAYSPERIDPGNTTYGIHNTPKLVGGIDAASTERAAMLYQKFSEVVAMSGTREAEMAKLLENTYRHVNIALVNELAIFCQQLGVDIWETIRGAATKPFGFQAFYPGPGVGGHCIPIDPNYLSFRVRELGEQFRFIELAQEINEYMPRYVARRAIRMLTGAGSETHGATVLLVGVAYKPNVGDTRETPATAVARELMAAGITVEFVDPHVDSFIVDGIVLRRHVEATSAAAGSDLSIIHTPHDDIDIDGVCLAAALVLDTRGVTKLDQAERL
;
A
#
# COMPACT_ATOMS: atom_id res chain seq x y z
N MET A 1 72.80 7.99 -25.91
CA MET A 1 72.68 9.46 -25.88
C MET A 1 71.21 9.79 -26.04
N SER A 2 70.46 9.89 -24.93
CA SER A 2 70.29 11.09 -24.08
C SER A 2 69.15 12.00 -24.57
N ARG A 3 68.03 11.97 -23.84
CA ARG A 3 67.36 13.14 -23.26
C ARG A 3 66.27 12.68 -22.27
N GLU A 4 66.42 13.08 -21.02
CA GLU A 4 65.36 13.13 -20.00
C GLU A 4 64.28 14.17 -20.41
N PRO A 5 63.12 14.17 -19.72
CA PRO A 5 63.00 15.11 -18.59
C PRO A 5 62.27 14.55 -17.35
N ASN A 6 62.96 14.66 -16.22
CA ASN A 6 62.57 15.25 -14.93
C ASN A 6 61.20 14.94 -14.25
N THR A 7 61.36 14.33 -13.06
CA THR A 7 60.76 14.64 -11.75
C THR A 7 59.25 14.56 -11.53
N GLY A 8 58.86 13.66 -10.63
CA GLY A 8 57.81 13.96 -9.66
C GLY A 8 56.79 12.86 -9.36
N ALA A 9 57.21 11.65 -8.98
CA ALA A 9 56.39 10.80 -8.12
C ALA A 9 57.30 9.86 -7.34
N ALA A 10 57.46 10.14 -6.05
CA ALA A 10 58.01 9.16 -5.12
C ALA A 10 57.08 7.94 -5.11
N THR A 11 57.64 6.76 -5.40
CA THR A 11 56.96 5.47 -5.23
C THR A 11 56.57 5.30 -3.75
N PRO A 12 55.29 5.07 -3.41
CA PRO A 12 54.87 4.75 -2.05
C PRO A 12 55.16 3.27 -1.80
N ALA A 13 56.42 2.91 -1.54
CA ALA A 13 56.81 1.51 -1.33
C ALA A 13 57.60 1.26 -0.03
N GLU A 14 58.09 2.31 0.65
CA GLU A 14 58.86 2.17 1.89
C GLU A 14 58.18 2.75 3.13
N SER A 15 57.34 3.80 3.00
CA SER A 15 56.59 4.37 4.14
C SER A 15 55.47 3.46 4.66
N ASP A 16 54.88 2.65 3.77
CA ASP A 16 53.72 1.82 4.12
C ASP A 16 54.10 0.52 4.82
N ARG A 17 55.34 0.02 4.66
CA ARG A 17 55.83 -1.15 5.41
C ARG A 17 56.05 -0.87 6.89
N ALA A 18 56.32 0.38 7.28
CA ALA A 18 56.67 0.74 8.66
C ALA A 18 55.45 0.80 9.62
N ARG A 19 54.23 1.05 9.13
CA ARG A 19 53.03 1.18 9.99
C ARG A 19 52.49 -0.15 10.52
N TYR A 20 52.65 -1.24 9.76
CA TYR A 20 52.13 -2.57 10.11
C TYR A 20 52.99 -3.33 11.13
N ASP A 21 54.19 -2.82 11.39
CA ASP A 21 55.10 -3.25 12.44
C ASP A 21 55.02 -2.39 13.71
N SER A 22 53.92 -1.65 13.87
CA SER A 22 53.66 -0.92 15.11
C SER A 22 53.66 -1.88 16.31
N LEU A 23 54.20 -1.41 17.44
CA LEU A 23 54.17 -2.13 18.72
C LEU A 23 52.75 -2.58 19.09
N TYR A 24 51.75 -1.79 18.70
CA TYR A 24 50.34 -2.13 18.90
C TYR A 24 49.92 -3.34 18.05
N ALA A 25 50.17 -3.35 16.73
CA ALA A 25 49.78 -4.47 15.87
C ALA A 25 50.47 -5.79 16.26
N ARG A 26 51.72 -5.74 16.72
CA ARG A 26 52.50 -6.92 17.13
C ARG A 26 52.15 -7.44 18.53
N PHE A 27 51.98 -6.55 19.51
CA PHE A 27 51.82 -6.92 20.92
C PHE A 27 50.51 -6.44 21.55
N GLY A 28 50.10 -5.21 21.28
CA GLY A 28 48.91 -4.61 21.92
C GLY A 28 47.58 -5.22 21.46
N LYS A 29 47.41 -5.44 20.15
CA LYS A 29 46.17 -5.98 19.57
C LYS A 29 45.86 -7.41 20.03
N PRO A 30 46.81 -8.37 20.03
CA PRO A 30 46.57 -9.69 20.61
C PRO A 30 46.26 -9.68 22.12
N VAL A 31 46.73 -8.68 22.87
CA VAL A 31 46.38 -8.52 24.30
C VAL A 31 44.96 -7.99 24.44
N LEU A 32 44.60 -6.96 23.68
CA LEU A 32 43.23 -6.42 23.64
C LEU A 32 42.22 -7.50 23.26
N ASP A 33 42.49 -8.25 22.19
CA ASP A 33 41.62 -9.33 21.72
C ASP A 33 41.38 -10.37 22.82
N ARG A 34 42.44 -10.84 23.50
CA ARG A 34 42.30 -11.84 24.57
C ARG A 34 41.59 -11.30 25.79
N LEU A 35 41.80 -10.04 26.17
CA LEU A 35 41.09 -9.40 27.28
C LEU A 35 39.59 -9.26 26.98
N VAL A 36 39.26 -8.80 25.77
CA VAL A 36 37.87 -8.67 25.33
C VAL A 36 37.20 -10.04 25.23
N VAL A 37 37.87 -11.05 24.68
CA VAL A 37 37.35 -12.43 24.64
C VAL A 37 37.24 -13.04 26.03
N LEU A 38 38.14 -12.73 26.98
CA LEU A 38 38.02 -13.22 28.36
C LEU A 38 36.74 -12.68 29.01
N VAL A 39 36.49 -11.37 28.86
CA VAL A 39 35.28 -10.73 29.38
C VAL A 39 34.03 -11.27 28.69
N LEU A 40 33.98 -11.19 27.35
CA LEU A 40 32.83 -11.65 26.57
C LEU A 40 32.61 -13.16 26.69
N GLY A 41 33.67 -13.96 26.77
CA GLY A 41 33.63 -15.41 26.90
C GLY A 41 32.97 -15.85 28.20
N VAL A 42 33.26 -15.19 29.33
CA VAL A 42 32.61 -15.49 30.61
C VAL A 42 31.09 -15.25 30.55
N PHE A 43 30.65 -14.16 29.90
CA PHE A 43 29.22 -13.85 29.79
C PHE A 43 28.50 -14.60 28.66
N SER A 44 29.20 -14.92 27.58
CA SER A 44 28.63 -15.61 26.41
C SER A 44 28.66 -17.13 26.54
N LEU A 45 29.51 -17.73 27.39
CA LEU A 45 29.60 -19.19 27.52
C LEU A 45 28.28 -19.84 27.97
N PRO A 46 27.55 -19.35 28.99
CA PRO A 46 26.24 -19.91 29.35
C PRO A 46 25.22 -19.80 28.22
N VAL A 47 25.22 -18.66 27.52
CA VAL A 47 24.34 -18.39 26.38
C VAL A 47 24.68 -19.33 25.22
N LEU A 48 25.96 -19.49 24.89
CA LEU A 48 26.45 -20.39 23.84
C LEU A 48 26.07 -21.84 24.15
N LEU A 49 26.22 -22.30 25.40
CA LEU A 49 25.83 -23.66 25.79
C LEU A 49 24.32 -23.90 25.64
N ILE A 50 23.50 -22.92 26.02
CA ILE A 50 22.05 -22.97 25.82
C ILE A 50 21.73 -23.04 24.33
N ILE A 51 22.34 -22.19 23.50
CA ILE A 51 22.04 -22.15 22.07
C ILE A 51 22.55 -23.40 21.36
N VAL A 52 23.71 -23.95 21.75
CA VAL A 52 24.21 -25.24 21.26
C VAL A 52 23.21 -26.36 21.59
N ALA A 53 22.65 -26.37 22.79
CA ALA A 53 21.59 -27.30 23.16
C ALA A 53 20.32 -27.07 22.33
N VAL A 54 19.91 -25.81 22.11
CA VAL A 54 18.78 -25.45 21.24
C VAL A 54 19.01 -25.93 19.82
N VAL A 55 20.16 -25.66 19.21
CA VAL A 55 20.48 -26.12 17.84
C VAL A 55 20.44 -27.65 17.77
N ARG A 56 21.01 -28.34 18.76
CA ARG A 56 21.05 -29.81 18.77
C ARG A 56 19.68 -30.45 19.01
N VAL A 57 18.85 -29.89 19.89
CA VAL A 57 17.55 -30.47 20.30
C VAL A 57 16.41 -30.00 19.39
N VAL A 58 16.37 -28.71 19.08
CA VAL A 58 15.30 -28.04 18.33
C VAL A 58 15.55 -28.14 16.84
N LEU A 59 16.73 -27.72 16.37
CA LEU A 59 17.07 -27.73 14.94
C LEU A 59 17.50 -29.12 14.44
N ARG A 60 17.89 -30.01 15.36
CA ARG A 60 18.32 -31.40 15.08
C ARG A 60 19.49 -31.50 14.09
N VAL A 61 20.36 -30.50 14.08
CA VAL A 61 21.59 -30.46 13.27
C VAL A 61 22.83 -30.48 14.17
N PRO A 62 24.00 -30.90 13.67
CA PRO A 62 25.26 -30.68 14.36
C PRO A 62 25.42 -29.19 14.68
N PRO A 63 25.67 -28.80 15.95
CA PRO A 63 25.54 -27.42 16.37
C PRO A 63 26.62 -26.50 15.82
N ILE A 64 27.83 -27.01 15.57
CA ILE A 64 28.98 -26.23 15.08
C ILE A 64 29.23 -26.59 13.62
N GLU A 65 29.29 -25.57 12.78
CA GLU A 65 29.72 -25.63 11.39
C GLU A 65 31.12 -25.05 11.26
N ARG A 66 31.93 -25.67 10.39
CA ARG A 66 33.27 -25.20 10.03
C ARG A 66 33.24 -24.78 8.57
N SER A 67 33.54 -23.52 8.31
CA SER A 67 33.61 -22.97 6.96
C SER A 67 35.04 -22.53 6.67
N PRO A 68 35.68 -22.98 5.58
CA PRO A 68 37.02 -22.50 5.23
C PRO A 68 36.98 -21.00 4.92
N SER A 69 37.90 -20.23 5.48
CA SER A 69 37.96 -18.77 5.33
C SER A 69 39.40 -18.29 5.20
N VAL A 70 39.59 -17.16 4.51
CA VAL A 70 40.92 -16.57 4.27
C VAL A 70 41.28 -15.60 5.39
N GLY A 71 42.41 -15.86 6.04
CA GLY A 71 42.97 -15.06 7.12
C GLY A 71 44.19 -14.23 6.69
N ARG A 72 44.98 -13.81 7.68
CA ARG A 72 46.15 -12.96 7.46
C ARG A 72 47.15 -13.60 6.47
N ASN A 73 47.66 -12.80 5.54
CA ASN A 73 48.58 -13.18 4.46
C ASN A 73 48.03 -14.32 3.58
N GLY A 74 46.71 -14.37 3.38
CA GLY A 74 46.06 -15.38 2.54
C GLY A 74 45.99 -16.79 3.14
N ARG A 75 46.34 -16.96 4.43
CA ARG A 75 46.29 -18.28 5.08
C ARG A 75 44.85 -18.73 5.32
N VAL A 76 44.49 -19.91 4.85
CA VAL A 76 43.16 -20.49 5.07
C VAL A 76 43.05 -21.08 6.48
N PHE A 77 41.90 -20.87 7.15
CA PHE A 77 41.56 -21.45 8.44
C PHE A 77 40.08 -21.83 8.52
N ASP A 78 39.72 -22.69 9.47
CA ASP A 78 38.32 -23.05 9.75
C ASP A 78 37.64 -21.99 10.60
N LEU A 79 36.64 -21.29 10.05
CA LEU A 79 35.77 -20.38 10.77
C LEU A 79 34.65 -21.16 11.47
N PHE A 80 34.50 -20.99 12.78
CA PHE A 80 33.45 -21.64 13.56
C PHE A 80 32.19 -20.79 13.61
N ARG A 81 31.04 -21.38 13.28
CA ARG A 81 29.70 -20.77 13.42
C ARG A 81 28.69 -21.77 13.95
N LEU A 82 27.57 -21.29 14.49
CA LEU A 82 26.45 -22.18 14.77
C LEU A 82 25.71 -22.51 13.47
N ARG A 83 25.42 -23.79 13.25
CA ARG A 83 24.65 -24.22 12.09
C ARG A 83 23.20 -23.79 12.23
N THR A 84 22.79 -22.83 11.41
CA THR A 84 21.39 -22.36 11.33
C THR A 84 20.74 -22.65 9.97
N VAL A 85 21.49 -23.21 9.03
CA VAL A 85 20.96 -23.69 7.75
C VAL A 85 20.25 -25.03 8.00
N LEU A 86 18.97 -25.06 7.65
CA LEU A 86 18.12 -26.25 7.75
C LEU A 86 17.99 -26.88 6.36
N ASP A 87 17.71 -28.18 6.32
CA ASP A 87 17.45 -28.90 5.08
C ASP A 87 16.27 -28.28 4.32
N GLY A 88 16.32 -28.30 2.99
CA GLY A 88 15.30 -27.71 2.10
C GLY A 88 13.91 -28.36 2.23
N SER A 89 13.84 -29.55 2.84
CA SER A 89 12.60 -30.26 3.19
C SER A 89 11.86 -29.68 4.41
N VAL A 90 12.45 -28.72 5.12
CA VAL A 90 11.84 -28.11 6.31
C VAL A 90 10.87 -27.00 5.92
N ASP A 91 9.59 -27.24 6.25
CA ASP A 91 8.47 -26.31 6.07
C ASP A 91 8.85 -24.85 6.43
N PRO A 92 8.63 -23.89 5.52
CA PRO A 92 8.87 -22.46 5.72
C PRO A 92 8.23 -21.88 6.99
N HIS A 93 7.10 -22.44 7.44
CA HIS A 93 6.39 -21.94 8.62
C HIS A 93 6.77 -22.66 9.92
N SER A 94 7.70 -23.62 9.85
CA SER A 94 8.08 -24.41 11.01
C SER A 94 8.74 -23.56 12.10
N TYR A 95 8.44 -23.90 13.36
CA TYR A 95 9.09 -23.30 14.52
C TYR A 95 10.63 -23.41 14.46
N ARG A 96 11.16 -24.45 13.80
CA ARG A 96 12.61 -24.63 13.60
C ARG A 96 13.21 -23.51 12.76
N ARG A 97 12.54 -23.09 11.68
CA ARG A 97 13.00 -21.99 10.83
C ARG A 97 12.99 -20.67 11.58
N ARG A 98 11.94 -20.40 12.37
CA ARG A 98 11.85 -19.21 13.23
C ARG A 98 12.98 -19.14 14.27
N VAL A 99 13.30 -20.27 14.90
CA VAL A 99 14.42 -20.35 15.86
C VAL A 99 15.77 -20.15 15.15
N ALA A 100 15.97 -20.77 14.00
CA ALA A 100 17.19 -20.57 13.21
C ALA A 100 17.35 -19.11 12.75
N GLU A 101 16.26 -18.47 12.38
CA GLU A 101 16.23 -17.07 11.98
C GLU A 101 16.47 -16.13 13.17
N PHE A 102 15.87 -16.41 14.33
CA PHE A 102 16.14 -15.66 15.56
C PHE A 102 17.62 -15.70 15.94
N ILE A 103 18.27 -16.88 15.87
CA ILE A 103 19.70 -17.03 16.16
C ILE A 103 20.55 -16.17 15.21
N ARG A 104 20.20 -16.10 13.91
CA ARG A 104 20.87 -15.23 12.93
C ARG A 104 20.60 -13.74 13.15
N GLN A 105 19.35 -13.36 13.40
CA GLN A 105 18.94 -11.96 13.60
C GLN A 105 19.59 -11.34 14.85
N THR A 106 19.87 -12.16 15.86
CA THR A 106 20.55 -11.75 17.10
C THR A 106 22.08 -11.90 17.02
N SER A 107 22.63 -12.31 15.88
CA SER A 107 24.06 -12.60 15.65
C SER A 107 24.66 -13.61 16.63
N LEU A 108 23.81 -14.43 17.25
CA LEU A 108 24.25 -15.44 18.21
C LEU A 108 24.97 -16.60 17.51
N ASP A 109 24.75 -16.78 16.20
CA ASP A 109 25.45 -17.76 15.36
C ASP A 109 26.94 -17.47 15.18
N GLU A 110 27.37 -16.23 15.42
CA GLU A 110 28.78 -15.81 15.30
C GLU A 110 29.57 -16.01 16.62
N LEU A 111 28.92 -16.32 17.75
CA LEU A 111 29.60 -16.52 19.04
C LEU A 111 30.75 -17.54 19.03
N PRO A 112 30.69 -18.68 18.30
CA PRO A 112 31.82 -19.62 18.21
C PRO A 112 33.09 -19.01 17.61
N GLN A 113 33.00 -17.89 16.89
CA GLN A 113 34.16 -17.18 16.33
C GLN A 113 35.09 -16.62 17.42
N LEU A 114 34.62 -16.46 18.67
CA LEU A 114 35.50 -16.13 19.80
C LEU A 114 36.61 -17.19 19.98
N TRP A 115 36.33 -18.45 19.62
CA TRP A 115 37.35 -19.50 19.61
C TRP A 115 38.41 -19.27 18.52
N ASN A 116 38.02 -18.75 17.35
CA ASN A 116 38.97 -18.35 16.30
C ASN A 116 39.87 -17.20 16.75
N VAL A 117 39.38 -16.30 17.59
CA VAL A 117 40.19 -15.23 18.18
C VAL A 117 41.19 -15.80 19.20
N LEU A 118 40.76 -16.75 20.05
CA LEU A 118 41.66 -17.44 21.00
C LEU A 118 42.75 -18.25 20.31
N LEU A 119 42.41 -18.97 19.24
CA LEU A 119 43.37 -19.71 18.40
C LEU A 119 44.30 -18.78 17.60
N GLY A 120 44.02 -17.47 17.61
CA GLY A 120 44.82 -16.47 16.92
C GLY A 120 44.62 -16.44 15.41
N HIS A 121 43.57 -17.07 14.88
CA HIS A 121 43.19 -17.02 13.47
C HIS A 121 42.43 -15.72 13.13
N MET A 122 41.66 -15.21 14.09
CA MET A 122 40.89 -13.96 14.00
C MET A 122 41.33 -12.93 15.06
N SER A 123 40.77 -11.74 14.96
CA SER A 123 40.83 -10.65 15.92
C SER A 123 39.41 -10.20 16.30
N MET A 124 39.23 -9.41 17.36
CA MET A 124 37.93 -8.81 17.66
C MET A 124 37.55 -7.77 16.61
N VAL A 125 38.52 -6.96 16.17
CA VAL A 125 38.34 -5.90 15.18
C VAL A 125 39.20 -6.19 13.94
N GLY A 126 38.58 -6.18 12.77
CA GLY A 126 39.26 -6.42 11.50
C GLY A 126 38.30 -6.62 10.32
N PRO A 127 38.85 -6.75 9.10
CA PRO A 127 38.07 -7.05 7.90
C PRO A 127 37.25 -8.33 8.05
N ARG A 128 36.05 -8.40 7.45
CA ARG A 128 35.19 -9.58 7.58
C ARG A 128 35.81 -10.78 6.85
N PRO A 129 35.84 -11.99 7.44
CA PRO A 129 36.39 -13.16 6.76
C PRO A 129 35.57 -13.49 5.51
N ILE A 130 36.26 -13.80 4.42
CA ILE A 130 35.69 -14.25 3.14
C ILE A 130 36.11 -15.68 2.83
N SER A 131 35.36 -16.34 1.96
CA SER A 131 35.67 -17.69 1.49
C SER A 131 36.91 -17.70 0.57
N PRO A 132 37.62 -18.84 0.46
CA PRO A 132 38.71 -19.01 -0.51
C PRO A 132 38.27 -18.87 -1.98
N GLU A 133 36.98 -18.99 -2.28
CA GLU A 133 36.45 -18.79 -3.62
C GLU A 133 36.30 -17.30 -3.94
N GLU A 134 35.69 -16.53 -3.03
CA GLU A 134 35.61 -15.06 -3.16
C GLU A 134 37.01 -14.42 -3.20
N ALA A 135 37.95 -14.93 -2.40
CA ALA A 135 39.31 -14.41 -2.38
C ALA A 135 40.08 -14.60 -3.71
N ARG A 136 39.69 -15.58 -4.54
CA ARG A 136 40.30 -15.80 -5.86
C ARG A 136 39.88 -14.75 -6.90
N GLY A 137 38.77 -14.06 -6.68
CA GLY A 137 38.24 -13.03 -7.58
C GLY A 137 38.74 -11.61 -7.27
N LEU A 138 39.55 -11.42 -6.22
CA LEU A 138 40.01 -10.11 -5.78
C LEU A 138 41.15 -9.56 -6.65
N ALA A 139 41.10 -8.27 -6.96
CA ALA A 139 42.19 -7.53 -7.59
C ALA A 139 43.35 -7.29 -6.63
N ASP A 140 44.55 -6.97 -7.16
CA ASP A 140 45.78 -6.84 -6.37
C ASP A 140 45.67 -5.85 -5.20
N TRP A 141 44.96 -4.73 -5.40
CA TRP A 141 44.76 -3.72 -4.36
C TRP A 141 43.73 -4.16 -3.30
N GLU A 142 42.82 -5.08 -3.63
CA GLU A 142 41.81 -5.61 -2.71
C GLU A 142 42.39 -6.67 -1.77
N LEU A 143 43.45 -7.37 -2.20
CA LEU A 143 44.20 -8.32 -1.39
C LEU A 143 44.87 -7.68 -0.16
N GLU A 144 45.01 -6.35 -0.16
CA GLU A 144 45.56 -5.56 0.94
C GLU A 144 44.81 -5.76 2.26
N ARG A 145 43.50 -6.06 2.21
CA ARG A 145 42.70 -6.40 3.40
C ARG A 145 43.23 -7.62 4.17
N HIS A 146 43.92 -8.54 3.50
CA HIS A 146 44.50 -9.73 4.12
C HIS A 146 45.82 -9.45 4.86
N ARG A 147 46.33 -8.20 4.90
CA ARG A 147 47.53 -7.84 5.67
C ARG A 147 47.34 -7.96 7.19
N VAL A 148 46.10 -7.85 7.67
CA VAL A 148 45.71 -8.00 9.08
C VAL A 148 44.86 -9.25 9.28
N LYS A 149 44.64 -9.65 10.54
CA LYS A 149 43.71 -10.76 10.84
C LYS A 149 42.27 -10.30 10.61
N PRO A 150 41.39 -11.17 10.09
CA PRO A 150 39.97 -10.87 9.99
C PRO A 150 39.33 -10.67 11.38
N GLY A 151 38.31 -9.83 11.43
CA GLY A 151 37.59 -9.43 12.64
C GLY A 151 36.23 -10.10 12.79
N ILE A 152 35.73 -10.13 14.03
CA ILE A 152 34.31 -10.38 14.32
C ILE A 152 33.49 -9.12 13.98
N THR A 153 34.02 -7.94 14.35
CA THR A 153 33.51 -6.64 13.92
C THR A 153 34.54 -5.89 13.07
N GLY A 154 34.12 -4.96 12.22
CA GLY A 154 34.98 -4.20 11.32
C GLY A 154 34.48 -2.77 11.10
N LEU A 155 35.33 -1.92 10.52
CA LEU A 155 35.02 -0.50 10.28
C LEU A 155 33.76 -0.33 9.42
N TRP A 156 33.61 -1.15 8.38
CA TRP A 156 32.43 -1.11 7.51
C TRP A 156 31.12 -1.36 8.29
N GLN A 157 31.12 -2.29 9.27
CA GLN A 157 29.93 -2.58 10.09
C GLN A 157 29.51 -1.40 10.96
N VAL A 158 30.42 -0.47 11.28
CA VAL A 158 30.15 0.69 12.13
C VAL A 158 30.06 2.03 11.38
N GLU A 159 30.45 2.08 10.10
CA GLU A 159 30.42 3.29 9.26
C GLU A 159 29.41 3.21 8.12
N ALA A 160 29.08 2.02 7.59
CA ALA A 160 28.13 1.88 6.48
C ALA A 160 26.74 2.36 6.91
N ARG A 161 26.21 3.38 6.22
CA ARG A 161 24.91 4.02 6.50
C ARG A 161 23.76 3.42 5.67
N GLY A 162 23.99 2.30 4.98
CA GLY A 162 23.03 1.59 4.13
C GLY A 162 22.98 0.08 4.40
N ASP A 163 22.14 -0.64 3.64
CA ASP A 163 21.78 -2.06 3.78
C ASP A 163 22.87 -3.07 3.39
N GLY A 164 24.13 -2.62 3.27
CA GLY A 164 25.33 -3.47 3.28
C GLY A 164 25.51 -4.37 2.05
N ARG A 165 24.84 -4.07 0.93
CA ARG A 165 24.83 -4.92 -0.27
C ARG A 165 25.86 -4.54 -1.35
N ASP A 166 26.56 -3.43 -1.22
CA ASP A 166 27.60 -3.04 -2.18
C ASP A 166 28.96 -3.61 -1.76
N LEU A 167 29.41 -4.67 -2.44
CA LEU A 167 30.66 -5.38 -2.13
C LEU A 167 31.89 -4.47 -2.31
N MET A 168 31.84 -3.52 -3.25
CA MET A 168 32.95 -2.61 -3.54
C MET A 168 33.13 -1.55 -2.45
N GLU A 169 32.03 -1.06 -1.87
CA GLU A 169 32.05 -0.09 -0.77
C GLU A 169 32.63 -0.73 0.51
N ASN A 170 32.34 -2.02 0.75
CA ASN A 170 32.84 -2.79 1.90
C ASN A 170 34.37 -2.98 1.88
N ILE A 171 34.97 -3.24 0.71
CA ILE A 171 36.41 -3.45 0.58
C ILE A 171 37.19 -2.15 0.85
N HIS A 172 36.64 -1.00 0.47
CA HIS A 172 37.26 0.30 0.74
C HIS A 172 37.40 0.57 2.25
N PHE A 173 36.34 0.30 3.04
CA PHE A 173 36.39 0.43 4.50
C PHE A 173 37.33 -0.59 5.15
N ASP A 174 37.45 -1.79 4.60
CA ASP A 174 38.42 -2.78 5.08
C ASP A 174 39.87 -2.32 4.88
N ILE A 175 40.18 -1.74 3.71
CA ILE A 175 41.50 -1.16 3.43
C ILE A 175 41.76 0.09 4.27
N GLN A 176 40.76 0.96 4.41
CA GLN A 176 40.86 2.12 5.30
C GLN A 176 41.16 1.70 6.75
N TYR A 177 40.54 0.63 7.23
CA TYR A 177 40.83 0.08 8.54
C TYR A 177 42.27 -0.43 8.65
N VAL A 178 42.75 -1.13 7.61
CA VAL A 178 44.12 -1.63 7.53
C VAL A 178 45.10 -0.43 7.62
N ASP A 179 44.85 0.65 6.89
CA ASP A 179 45.68 1.86 6.89
C ASP A 179 45.66 2.66 8.21
N GLN A 180 44.53 2.61 8.93
CA GLN A 180 44.27 3.38 10.16
C GLN A 180 44.40 2.52 11.44
N LEU A 181 45.01 1.34 11.35
CA LEU A 181 45.13 0.40 12.46
C LEU A 181 45.83 1.02 13.68
N SER A 182 45.07 1.23 14.76
CA SER A 182 45.59 1.76 16.03
C SER A 182 44.74 1.31 17.22
N PHE A 183 45.27 1.43 18.43
CA PHE A 183 44.52 1.14 19.66
C PHE A 183 43.24 1.98 19.78
N GLY A 184 43.32 3.26 19.40
CA GLY A 184 42.17 4.17 19.42
C GLY A 184 41.10 3.75 18.41
N THR A 185 41.52 3.35 17.20
CA THR A 185 40.62 2.87 16.15
C THR A 185 39.87 1.60 16.59
N ASP A 186 40.57 0.62 17.18
CA ASP A 186 39.95 -0.62 17.67
C ASP A 186 38.97 -0.34 18.82
N LEU A 187 39.34 0.53 19.77
CA LEU A 187 38.45 0.90 20.88
C LEU A 187 37.21 1.68 20.39
N GLN A 188 37.38 2.54 19.39
CA GLN A 188 36.28 3.27 18.75
C GLN A 188 35.33 2.32 18.03
N ILE A 189 35.84 1.37 17.25
CA ILE A 189 35.02 0.38 16.54
C ILE A 189 34.29 -0.53 17.55
N LEU A 190 34.98 -1.00 18.61
CA LEU A 190 34.33 -1.78 19.67
C LEU A 190 33.24 -0.98 20.38
N GLY A 191 33.51 0.28 20.75
CA GLY A 191 32.55 1.16 21.38
C GLY A 191 31.33 1.46 20.50
N ARG A 192 31.55 1.70 19.20
CA ARG A 192 30.48 1.88 18.22
C ARG A 192 29.71 0.61 17.93
N THR A 193 30.36 -0.55 17.93
CA THR A 193 29.70 -1.85 17.78
C THR A 193 28.75 -2.09 18.96
N VAL A 194 29.20 -1.83 20.19
CA VAL A 194 28.34 -1.87 21.39
C VAL A 194 27.22 -0.83 21.30
N ALA A 195 27.52 0.38 20.83
CA ALA A 195 26.51 1.42 20.63
C ALA A 195 25.49 1.03 19.56
N MET A 196 25.87 0.39 18.45
CA MET A 196 24.94 -0.09 17.42
C MET A 196 24.08 -1.24 17.91
N LEU A 197 24.65 -2.21 18.63
CA LEU A 197 23.89 -3.25 19.30
C LEU A 197 22.94 -2.67 20.36
N ALA A 198 23.24 -1.49 20.92
CA ALA A 198 22.40 -0.78 21.87
C ALA A 198 21.40 0.22 21.23
N VAL A 199 21.67 0.71 20.01
CA VAL A 199 21.03 1.91 19.40
C VAL A 199 20.67 1.67 17.91
N ARG A 200 20.43 0.44 17.44
CA ARG A 200 19.98 0.26 16.05
C ARG A 200 18.61 0.92 15.85
N ARG A 201 18.64 2.05 15.12
CA ARG A 201 17.59 3.02 14.86
C ARG A 201 17.02 2.76 13.48
N GLU A 202 15.70 2.65 13.37
CA GLU A 202 14.97 3.06 12.17
C GLU A 202 15.01 4.60 12.09
N GLY A 203 15.02 5.12 10.87
CA GLY A 203 15.35 6.51 10.55
C GLY A 203 14.42 7.54 11.18
N GLU A 204 14.99 8.41 12.02
CA GLU A 204 14.46 9.74 12.31
C GLU A 204 15.63 10.72 12.50
N PRO A 205 15.48 12.00 12.07
CA PRO A 205 16.53 13.00 12.20
C PRO A 205 16.93 13.26 13.66
N ALA A 206 18.14 13.81 13.86
CA ALA A 206 18.67 14.07 15.19
C ALA A 206 17.84 15.15 15.93
N PRO A 207 17.35 14.90 17.16
CA PRO A 207 16.63 15.90 17.93
C PRO A 207 17.56 16.98 18.50
N ASP A 208 17.05 18.21 18.57
CA ASP A 208 17.70 19.38 19.14
C ASP A 208 18.13 19.19 20.61
N GLY A 209 19.07 20.00 21.10
CA GLY A 209 19.67 19.86 22.44
C GLY A 209 18.67 19.84 23.60
N GLY A 210 17.50 20.48 23.44
CA GLY A 210 16.42 20.50 24.43
C GLY A 210 15.61 19.18 24.54
N THR A 211 15.50 18.43 23.44
CA THR A 211 14.81 17.13 23.39
C THR A 211 15.59 16.02 24.10
N ARG A 212 16.93 16.03 24.01
CA ARG A 212 17.80 15.03 24.68
C ARG A 212 17.69 15.06 26.20
N LEU A 213 17.57 16.24 26.81
CA LEU A 213 17.43 16.37 28.27
C LEU A 213 16.06 15.84 28.72
N ARG A 214 14.98 16.15 27.97
CA ARG A 214 13.63 15.68 28.28
C ARG A 214 13.50 14.16 28.15
N GLU A 215 14.11 13.56 27.14
CA GLU A 215 14.13 12.10 26.97
C GLU A 215 14.90 11.40 28.08
N ARG A 216 16.06 11.93 28.47
CA ARG A 216 16.84 11.41 29.61
C ARG A 216 16.04 11.49 30.91
N VAL A 217 15.38 12.61 31.18
CA VAL A 217 14.52 12.77 32.37
C VAL A 217 13.33 11.80 32.31
N ARG A 218 12.74 11.57 31.14
CA ARG A 218 11.65 10.60 30.95
C ARG A 218 12.10 9.16 31.24
N HIS A 219 13.23 8.74 30.69
CA HIS A 219 13.75 7.39 30.93
C HIS A 219 14.11 7.18 32.40
N LEU A 220 14.74 8.19 33.02
CA LEU A 220 15.06 8.14 34.44
C LEU A 220 13.80 8.00 35.30
N ARG A 221 12.71 8.73 34.97
CA ARG A 221 11.43 8.62 35.67
C ARG A 221 10.82 7.21 35.59
N LEU A 222 10.79 6.61 34.40
CA LEU A 222 10.25 5.26 34.21
C LEU A 222 11.07 4.19 34.96
N ILE A 223 12.40 4.31 34.92
CA ILE A 223 13.31 3.45 35.68
C ILE A 223 13.03 3.58 37.18
N THR A 224 12.97 4.81 37.69
CA THR A 224 12.70 5.04 39.12
C THR A 224 11.31 4.55 39.53
N ALA A 225 10.31 4.66 38.64
CA ALA A 225 8.96 4.18 38.90
C ALA A 225 8.91 2.65 38.99
N ASP A 226 9.48 1.93 38.03
CA ASP A 226 9.47 0.46 38.04
C ASP A 226 10.26 -0.11 39.23
N VAL A 227 11.40 0.49 39.58
CA VAL A 227 12.15 0.09 40.77
C VAL A 227 11.33 0.34 42.04
N ALA A 228 10.73 1.52 42.19
CA ALA A 228 9.89 1.85 43.35
C ALA A 228 8.66 0.94 43.45
N LEU A 229 8.05 0.60 42.32
CA LEU A 229 6.92 -0.32 42.25
C LEU A 229 7.30 -1.73 42.70
N TRP A 230 8.48 -2.23 42.32
CA TRP A 230 8.95 -3.55 42.79
C TRP A 230 9.17 -3.58 44.30
N LEU A 231 9.83 -2.55 44.85
CA LEU A 231 10.05 -2.42 46.29
C LEU A 231 8.72 -2.35 47.05
N GLY A 232 7.79 -1.51 46.58
CA GLY A 232 6.45 -1.37 47.16
C GLY A 232 5.63 -2.65 47.06
N ALA A 233 5.65 -3.32 45.91
CA ALA A 233 4.91 -4.56 45.68
C ALA A 233 5.43 -5.70 46.55
N LEU A 234 6.75 -5.85 46.70
CA LEU A 234 7.35 -6.86 47.57
C LEU A 234 7.09 -6.57 49.05
N ALA A 235 7.18 -5.30 49.48
CA ALA A 235 6.83 -4.89 50.84
C ALA A 235 5.35 -5.19 51.15
N ALA A 236 4.44 -4.76 50.27
CA ALA A 236 3.01 -4.96 50.43
C ALA A 236 2.63 -6.44 50.41
N ALA A 237 3.15 -7.22 49.46
CA ALA A 237 2.86 -8.65 49.40
C ALA A 237 3.41 -9.41 50.61
N THR A 238 4.56 -9.00 51.14
CA THR A 238 5.14 -9.58 52.37
C THR A 238 4.29 -9.22 53.58
N TYR A 239 3.89 -7.96 53.71
CA TYR A 239 3.03 -7.48 54.79
C TYR A 239 1.67 -8.18 54.81
N ILE A 240 1.02 -8.30 53.65
CA ILE A 240 -0.25 -9.02 53.48
C ILE A 240 -0.06 -10.51 53.81
N ARG A 241 1.06 -11.11 53.40
CA ARG A 241 1.33 -12.54 53.62
C ARG A 241 1.47 -12.91 55.11
N PHE A 242 1.90 -11.97 55.94
CA PHE A 242 2.08 -12.12 57.38
C PHE A 242 0.97 -11.41 58.18
N ASP A 243 -0.25 -11.38 57.63
CA ASP A 243 -1.44 -10.83 58.30
C ASP A 243 -1.21 -9.41 58.85
N PHE A 244 -0.60 -8.56 58.02
CA PHE A 244 -0.31 -7.16 58.34
C PHE A 244 0.67 -6.99 59.52
N SER A 245 1.65 -7.91 59.64
CA SER A 245 2.71 -7.87 60.64
C SER A 245 4.11 -7.95 60.03
N TRP A 246 5.03 -7.12 60.54
CA TRP A 246 6.46 -7.15 60.21
C TRP A 246 7.29 -8.02 61.16
N ALA A 247 6.71 -8.44 62.30
CA ALA A 247 7.42 -9.19 63.34
C ALA A 247 8.16 -10.46 62.85
N PRO A 248 7.66 -11.23 61.86
CA PRO A 248 8.36 -12.42 61.35
C PRO A 248 9.36 -12.16 60.21
N VAL A 249 9.59 -10.90 59.81
CA VAL A 249 10.39 -10.55 58.63
C VAL A 249 11.83 -10.22 59.02
N ASP A 250 12.80 -10.86 58.35
CA ASP A 250 14.22 -10.50 58.44
C ASP A 250 14.52 -9.35 57.47
N GLU A 251 14.79 -8.17 58.01
CA GLU A 251 15.02 -6.94 57.24
C GLU A 251 16.23 -7.06 56.29
N ALA A 252 17.31 -7.73 56.72
CA ALA A 252 18.50 -7.89 55.90
C ALA A 252 18.22 -8.78 54.69
N ARG A 253 17.40 -9.83 54.87
CA ARG A 253 17.01 -10.73 53.77
C ARG A 253 16.01 -10.09 52.82
N LEU A 254 15.06 -9.32 53.33
CA LEU A 254 14.13 -8.56 52.51
C LEU A 254 14.88 -7.55 51.63
N ALA A 255 15.90 -6.87 52.17
CA ALA A 255 16.76 -5.97 51.42
C ALA A 255 17.51 -6.67 50.28
N VAL A 256 17.97 -7.91 50.47
CA VAL A 256 18.59 -8.70 49.39
C VAL A 256 17.59 -9.00 48.27
N VAL A 257 16.36 -9.40 48.61
CA VAL A 257 15.32 -9.67 47.61
C VAL A 257 14.92 -8.41 46.84
N PHE A 258 14.86 -7.26 47.52
CA PHE A 258 14.67 -5.95 46.91
C PHE A 258 15.76 -5.63 45.89
N MET A 259 17.03 -5.82 46.26
CA MET A 259 18.16 -5.58 45.35
C MET A 259 18.14 -6.53 44.15
N VAL A 260 17.81 -7.80 44.36
CA VAL A 260 17.72 -8.79 43.27
C VAL A 260 16.57 -8.46 42.31
N ALA A 261 15.39 -8.12 42.83
CA ALA A 261 14.23 -7.76 41.99
C ALA A 261 14.49 -6.49 41.19
N ALA A 262 14.99 -5.43 41.84
CA ALA A 262 15.34 -4.18 41.18
C ALA A 262 16.47 -4.37 40.14
N GLY A 263 17.53 -5.10 40.50
CA GLY A 263 18.63 -5.40 39.59
C GLY A 263 18.18 -6.22 38.38
N SER A 264 17.29 -7.20 38.58
CA SER A 264 16.72 -8.03 37.51
C SER A 264 15.80 -7.24 36.59
N GLN A 265 14.96 -6.35 37.14
CA GLN A 265 14.09 -5.46 36.36
C GLN A 265 14.92 -4.60 35.40
N LEU A 266 16.05 -4.06 35.86
CA LEU A 266 16.94 -3.29 35.01
C LEU A 266 17.70 -4.19 34.02
N ALA A 267 18.27 -5.30 34.49
CA ALA A 267 19.06 -6.20 33.66
C ALA A 267 18.25 -6.82 32.51
N ILE A 268 16.95 -7.06 32.71
CA ILE A 268 16.04 -7.62 31.70
C ILE A 268 15.36 -6.49 30.90
N GLY A 269 14.92 -5.42 31.56
CA GLY A 269 14.20 -4.32 30.92
C GLY A 269 15.06 -3.48 29.96
N PHE A 270 16.34 -3.26 30.26
CA PHE A 270 17.22 -2.48 29.38
C PHE A 270 17.49 -3.14 28.02
N PRO A 271 17.88 -4.43 27.95
CA PRO A 271 18.11 -5.11 26.67
C PRO A 271 16.87 -5.23 25.80
N ILE A 272 15.70 -5.43 26.41
CA ILE A 272 14.41 -5.54 25.70
C ILE A 272 13.92 -4.17 25.19
N GLY A 273 14.53 -3.08 25.64
CA GLY A 273 14.20 -1.72 25.20
C GLY A 273 13.05 -1.07 25.99
N LEU A 274 12.68 -1.63 27.14
CA LEU A 274 11.59 -1.13 27.99
C LEU A 274 11.81 0.34 28.42
N TYR A 275 13.08 0.72 28.62
CA TYR A 275 13.47 2.08 29.05
C TYR A 275 14.04 2.96 27.92
N ARG A 276 14.05 2.45 26.67
CA ARG A 276 14.71 3.12 25.54
C ARG A 276 13.74 3.89 24.65
N GLY A 277 12.46 3.97 25.02
CA GLY A 277 11.43 4.64 24.22
C GLY A 277 11.10 3.91 22.91
N LYS A 278 11.48 2.62 22.80
CA LYS A 278 11.24 1.76 21.63
C LYS A 278 9.74 1.58 21.35
N TRP A 279 8.93 1.69 22.39
CA TRP A 279 7.48 1.50 22.32
C TRP A 279 6.79 2.81 22.69
N ARG A 280 5.72 3.16 21.97
CA ARG A 280 4.90 4.31 22.34
C ARG A 280 4.30 4.06 23.72
N LEU A 281 4.39 5.04 24.61
CA LEU A 281 3.97 4.90 26.00
C LEU A 281 2.48 4.50 26.07
N GLY A 282 2.17 3.36 26.69
CA GLY A 282 0.83 2.78 26.77
C GLY A 282 0.35 2.08 25.48
N SER A 283 1.26 1.67 24.60
CA SER A 283 0.96 0.81 23.45
C SER A 283 0.77 -0.65 23.85
N PHE A 284 0.06 -1.42 23.02
CA PHE A 284 -0.09 -2.87 23.20
C PHE A 284 1.26 -3.59 23.27
N ASP A 285 2.24 -3.17 22.46
CA ASP A 285 3.58 -3.73 22.49
C ASP A 285 4.30 -3.46 23.82
N GLU A 286 4.22 -2.23 24.35
CA GLU A 286 4.79 -1.91 25.66
C GLU A 286 4.15 -2.76 26.77
N VAL A 287 2.83 -2.97 26.70
CA VAL A 287 2.08 -3.78 27.67
C VAL A 287 2.58 -5.22 27.70
N VAL A 288 2.78 -5.84 26.53
CA VAL A 288 3.30 -7.21 26.41
C VAL A 288 4.70 -7.32 27.02
N TRP A 289 5.55 -6.33 26.78
CA TRP A 289 6.92 -6.33 27.31
C TRP A 289 7.00 -6.03 28.80
N VAL A 290 6.21 -5.11 29.34
CA VAL A 290 6.08 -4.89 30.78
C VAL A 290 5.63 -6.16 31.49
N ALA A 291 4.64 -6.86 30.93
CA ALA A 291 4.18 -8.14 31.46
C ALA A 291 5.27 -9.22 31.41
N SER A 292 5.98 -9.32 30.29
CA SER A 292 7.06 -10.29 30.10
C SER A 292 8.23 -10.07 31.05
N VAL A 293 8.66 -8.81 31.22
CA VAL A 293 9.73 -8.45 32.17
C VAL A 293 9.29 -8.73 33.60
N THR A 294 8.05 -8.36 33.96
CA THR A 294 7.51 -8.63 35.31
C THR A 294 7.47 -10.14 35.60
N ALA A 295 7.00 -10.94 34.64
CA ALA A 295 6.97 -12.40 34.76
C ALA A 295 8.39 -12.99 34.88
N ALA A 296 9.34 -12.51 34.09
CA ALA A 296 10.73 -12.98 34.13
C ALA A 296 11.43 -12.63 35.44
N VAL A 297 11.25 -11.41 35.96
CA VAL A 297 11.77 -11.01 37.28
C VAL A 297 11.13 -11.84 38.38
N THR A 298 9.81 -12.03 38.35
CA THR A 298 9.09 -12.88 39.33
C THR A 298 9.64 -14.30 39.33
N ALA A 299 9.80 -14.90 38.14
CA ALA A 299 10.33 -16.25 37.99
C ALA A 299 11.77 -16.37 38.48
N LEU A 300 12.62 -15.37 38.21
CA LEU A 300 14.01 -15.36 38.64
C LEU A 300 14.13 -15.22 40.16
N VAL A 301 13.39 -14.29 40.77
CA VAL A 301 13.35 -14.13 42.24
C VAL A 301 12.79 -15.39 42.90
N LEU A 302 11.75 -16.00 42.32
CA LEU A 302 11.18 -17.26 42.81
C LEU A 302 12.17 -18.42 42.70
N ALA A 303 12.89 -18.54 41.58
CA ALA A 303 13.93 -19.56 41.40
C ALA A 303 15.06 -19.38 42.42
N LEU A 304 15.59 -18.17 42.60
CA LEU A 304 16.61 -17.87 43.60
C LEU A 304 16.13 -18.17 45.02
N SER A 305 14.85 -17.89 45.33
CA SER A 305 14.25 -18.24 46.63
C SER A 305 14.09 -19.76 46.86
N THR A 306 14.20 -20.56 45.79
CA THR A 306 14.05 -22.02 45.85
C THR A 306 15.39 -22.71 46.14
N PHE A 307 16.51 -22.15 45.66
CA PHE A 307 17.84 -22.74 45.81
C PHE A 307 18.57 -22.34 47.11
N VAL A 308 18.02 -21.41 47.88
CA VAL A 308 18.60 -21.03 49.18
C VAL A 308 17.86 -21.75 50.30
N THR A 309 18.64 -22.45 51.14
CA THR A 309 18.20 -23.38 52.20
C THR A 309 17.39 -22.74 53.32
N THR A 310 17.37 -21.41 53.41
CA THR A 310 16.41 -20.67 54.24
C THR A 310 15.71 -19.63 53.35
N PRO A 311 14.39 -19.68 53.15
CA PRO A 311 13.70 -18.80 52.21
C PRO A 311 13.80 -17.34 52.69
N PHE A 312 14.28 -16.45 51.82
CA PHE A 312 14.48 -15.02 52.11
C PHE A 312 13.19 -14.25 52.38
N VAL A 313 12.10 -14.65 51.71
CA VAL A 313 10.74 -14.12 51.77
C VAL A 313 9.80 -15.30 51.41
N PRO A 314 8.57 -15.42 51.96
CA PRO A 314 7.65 -16.47 51.56
C PRO A 314 7.41 -16.48 50.04
N ARG A 315 7.50 -17.65 49.40
CA ARG A 315 7.35 -17.78 47.94
C ARG A 315 6.03 -17.22 47.41
N GLY A 316 4.96 -17.35 48.19
CA GLY A 316 3.65 -16.76 47.87
C GLY A 316 3.67 -15.23 47.84
N ALA A 317 4.51 -14.57 48.66
CA ALA A 317 4.67 -13.11 48.62
C ALA A 317 5.44 -12.66 47.36
N VAL A 318 6.36 -13.47 46.82
CA VAL A 318 7.04 -13.16 45.55
C VAL A 318 6.06 -13.18 44.37
N VAL A 319 5.19 -14.20 44.30
CA VAL A 319 4.15 -14.28 43.25
C VAL A 319 3.13 -13.15 43.39
N GLY A 320 2.69 -12.86 44.63
CA GLY A 320 1.81 -11.74 44.91
C GLY A 320 2.44 -10.38 44.53
N ALA A 321 3.73 -10.21 44.77
CA ALA A 321 4.47 -9.02 44.38
C ALA A 321 4.55 -8.85 42.86
N GLY A 322 4.74 -9.93 42.10
CA GLY A 322 4.68 -9.88 40.64
C GLY A 322 3.34 -9.37 40.10
N ALA A 323 2.23 -9.83 40.68
CA ALA A 323 0.89 -9.37 40.31
C ALA A 323 0.65 -7.89 40.69
N LEU A 324 1.04 -7.49 41.91
CA LEU A 324 0.93 -6.10 42.37
C LEU A 324 1.81 -5.13 41.54
N HIS A 325 3.02 -5.56 41.19
CA HIS A 325 3.92 -4.80 40.32
C HIS A 325 3.28 -4.58 38.94
N LEU A 326 2.72 -5.63 38.33
CA LEU A 326 2.10 -5.53 37.01
C LEU A 326 0.95 -4.51 36.97
N LEU A 327 0.05 -4.58 37.97
CA LEU A 327 -1.05 -3.62 38.11
C LEU A 327 -0.53 -2.19 38.31
N GLY A 328 0.45 -2.00 39.18
CA GLY A 328 1.07 -0.69 39.42
C GLY A 328 1.80 -0.13 38.20
N ALA A 329 2.49 -0.98 37.44
CA ALA A 329 3.26 -0.61 36.26
C ALA A 329 2.35 -0.14 35.11
N PHE A 330 1.20 -0.78 34.91
CA PHE A 330 0.18 -0.33 33.95
C PHE A 330 -0.46 0.98 34.40
N GLY A 331 -0.84 1.10 35.67
CA GLY A 331 -1.41 2.33 36.22
C GLY A 331 -0.45 3.53 36.07
N ALA A 332 0.82 3.37 36.43
CA ALA A 332 1.83 4.43 36.34
C ALA A 332 2.07 4.89 34.89
N ARG A 333 2.10 3.96 33.92
CA ARG A 333 2.28 4.28 32.50
C ARG A 333 1.05 4.95 31.90
N TYR A 334 -0.16 4.53 32.27
CA TYR A 334 -1.41 5.16 31.87
C TYR A 334 -1.48 6.63 32.34
N VAL A 335 -1.16 6.89 33.61
CA VAL A 335 -1.11 8.26 34.16
C VAL A 335 -0.04 9.10 33.48
N THR A 336 1.13 8.52 33.20
CA THR A 336 2.23 9.23 32.51
C THR A 336 1.85 9.59 31.08
N ARG A 337 1.14 8.71 30.37
CA ARG A 337 0.59 8.98 29.02
C ARG A 337 -0.37 10.14 29.02
N ILE A 338 -1.38 10.12 29.89
CA ILE A 338 -2.37 11.20 29.99
C ILE A 338 -1.70 12.54 30.33
N SER A 339 -0.72 12.51 31.24
CA SER A 339 0.01 13.72 31.65
C SER A 339 0.83 14.29 30.48
N TYR A 340 1.46 13.43 29.68
CA TYR A 340 2.23 13.82 28.51
C TYR A 340 1.34 14.38 27.38
N GLU A 341 0.23 13.72 27.09
CA GLU A 341 -0.76 14.19 26.08
C GLU A 341 -1.33 15.57 26.47
N LYS A 342 -1.55 15.82 27.76
CA LYS A 342 -1.95 17.14 28.26
C LYS A 342 -0.82 18.19 28.16
N GLN A 343 0.44 17.80 28.32
CA GLN A 343 1.58 18.71 28.32
C GLN A 343 2.08 19.09 26.92
N GLN A 344 1.91 18.21 25.92
CA GLN A 344 2.24 18.54 24.52
C GLN A 344 1.29 19.56 23.90
N ARG A 345 0.06 19.69 24.41
CA ARG A 345 -0.92 20.68 23.94
C ARG A 345 -0.58 22.15 24.26
N SER A 346 0.50 22.45 25.01
CA SER A 346 0.81 23.84 25.41
C SER A 346 2.18 24.40 24.98
N ILE A 347 2.88 23.75 24.04
CA ILE A 347 4.31 24.02 23.80
C ILE A 347 4.59 25.21 22.86
N HIS A 348 3.65 25.66 22.00
CA HIS A 348 3.92 26.81 21.13
C HIS A 348 3.67 28.14 21.84
N ARG A 349 4.77 28.84 22.15
CA ARG A 349 4.78 30.11 22.90
C ARG A 349 4.29 31.34 22.12
N ARG A 350 3.95 31.20 20.84
CA ARG A 350 3.11 32.08 19.99
C ARG A 350 3.16 31.50 18.56
N PRO A 351 2.06 31.01 17.99
CA PRO A 351 2.07 30.45 16.64
C PRO A 351 2.32 31.54 15.57
N HIS A 352 3.03 31.16 14.50
CA HIS A 352 3.31 32.02 13.34
C HIS A 352 2.02 32.24 12.55
N ARG A 353 1.58 33.50 12.45
CA ARG A 353 0.30 33.82 11.79
C ARG A 353 0.46 33.71 10.29
N ILE A 354 -0.19 32.72 9.67
CA ILE A 354 -0.02 32.39 8.25
C ILE A 354 -1.24 32.81 7.42
N LEU A 355 -0.99 33.50 6.30
CA LEU A 355 -1.98 33.73 5.25
C LEU A 355 -1.93 32.60 4.24
N VAL A 356 -3.08 32.23 3.69
CA VAL A 356 -3.17 31.18 2.66
C VAL A 356 -3.71 31.77 1.38
N PHE A 357 -2.92 31.71 0.30
CA PHE A 357 -3.29 32.16 -1.02
C PHE A 357 -3.78 30.96 -1.85
N GLY A 358 -5.04 30.99 -2.29
CA GLY A 358 -5.77 29.90 -2.92
C GLY A 358 -6.81 29.31 -1.97
N ALA A 359 -8.07 29.71 -2.09
CA ALA A 359 -9.20 29.16 -1.34
C ALA A 359 -9.89 28.02 -2.12
N GLY A 360 -9.08 27.10 -2.65
CA GLY A 360 -9.52 25.85 -3.26
C GLY A 360 -9.21 24.63 -2.37
N GLU A 361 -9.47 23.43 -2.88
CA GLU A 361 -9.20 22.13 -2.24
C GLU A 361 -7.83 22.06 -1.53
N ALA A 362 -6.75 22.45 -2.22
CA ALA A 362 -5.40 22.41 -1.69
C ALA A 362 -5.17 23.37 -0.51
N GLY A 363 -5.70 24.59 -0.58
CA GLY A 363 -5.59 25.58 0.50
C GLY A 363 -6.45 25.23 1.71
N ILE A 364 -7.67 24.73 1.48
CA ILE A 364 -8.58 24.27 2.53
C ILE A 364 -7.96 23.05 3.25
N SER A 365 -7.41 22.10 2.50
CA SER A 365 -6.76 20.90 3.06
C SER A 365 -5.49 21.24 3.83
N SER A 366 -4.68 22.19 3.35
CA SER A 366 -3.48 22.65 4.06
C SER A 366 -3.83 23.30 5.41
N VAL A 367 -4.88 24.12 5.44
CA VAL A 367 -5.38 24.75 6.67
C VAL A 367 -5.97 23.72 7.64
N ARG A 368 -6.69 22.72 7.12
CA ARG A 368 -7.19 21.60 7.92
C ARG A 368 -6.05 20.76 8.52
N ALA A 369 -4.99 20.51 7.75
CA ALA A 369 -3.79 19.83 8.24
C ALA A 369 -3.10 20.63 9.34
N ILE A 370 -2.96 21.95 9.18
CA ILE A 370 -2.40 22.84 10.20
C ILE A 370 -3.24 22.82 11.50
N TRP A 371 -4.57 22.82 11.42
CA TRP A 371 -5.41 22.74 12.62
C TRP A 371 -5.45 21.36 13.27
N ASN A 372 -5.41 20.30 12.46
CA ASN A 372 -5.45 18.92 12.94
C ASN A 372 -4.11 18.44 13.49
N ASP A 373 -3.01 19.12 13.16
CA ASP A 373 -1.70 18.90 13.73
C ASP A 373 -1.52 19.73 15.03
N PRO A 374 -1.60 19.11 16.22
CA PRO A 374 -1.42 19.80 17.50
C PRO A 374 0.01 20.33 17.70
N THR A 375 0.94 19.93 16.84
CA THR A 375 2.34 20.35 16.83
C THR A 375 2.65 21.41 15.78
N SER A 376 1.65 21.89 15.04
CA SER A 376 1.88 22.91 14.01
C SER A 376 2.39 24.22 14.61
N GLU A 377 3.42 24.78 13.97
CA GLU A 377 3.98 26.09 14.34
C GLU A 377 3.17 27.27 13.78
N PHE A 378 2.15 27.01 12.96
CA PHE A 378 1.38 28.03 12.23
C PHE A 378 -0.05 28.20 12.75
N GLU A 379 -0.54 29.44 12.77
CA GLU A 379 -1.93 29.81 13.02
C GLU A 379 -2.53 30.44 11.75
N PRO A 380 -3.40 29.73 11.02
CA PRO A 380 -4.05 30.28 9.84
C PRO A 380 -4.99 31.44 10.22
N VAL A 381 -4.81 32.60 9.58
CA VAL A 381 -5.57 33.82 9.93
C VAL A 381 -6.57 34.28 8.86
N ALA A 382 -6.27 34.08 7.58
CA ALA A 382 -7.17 34.43 6.47
C ALA A 382 -6.80 33.73 5.16
N PHE A 383 -7.79 33.58 4.28
CA PHE A 383 -7.59 33.22 2.87
C PHE A 383 -7.51 34.47 1.97
N LEU A 384 -6.74 34.37 0.91
CA LEU A 384 -6.81 35.24 -0.28
C LEU A 384 -7.03 34.38 -1.52
N ASP A 385 -7.87 34.83 -2.44
CA ASP A 385 -8.14 34.15 -3.70
C ASP A 385 -8.44 35.21 -4.77
N ASP A 386 -7.89 35.04 -5.98
CA ASP A 386 -8.14 35.94 -7.11
C ASP A 386 -9.55 35.73 -7.71
N ASP A 387 -10.19 34.61 -7.40
CA ASP A 387 -11.60 34.40 -7.69
C ASP A 387 -12.49 35.26 -6.79
N THR A 388 -12.99 36.36 -7.38
CA THR A 388 -13.84 37.32 -6.68
C THR A 388 -15.17 36.74 -6.18
N THR A 389 -15.63 35.60 -6.72
CA THR A 389 -16.86 34.93 -6.28
C THR A 389 -16.74 34.34 -4.88
N LYS A 390 -15.52 34.03 -4.44
CA LYS A 390 -15.24 33.44 -3.12
C LYS A 390 -15.08 34.48 -2.02
N ARG A 391 -15.09 35.78 -2.34
CA ARG A 391 -14.95 36.85 -1.36
C ARG A 391 -16.07 36.79 -0.32
N GLY A 392 -15.69 36.88 0.96
CA GLY A 392 -16.64 36.83 2.07
C GLY A 392 -17.10 35.43 2.48
N VAL A 393 -16.76 34.39 1.70
CA VAL A 393 -16.96 32.99 2.09
C VAL A 393 -16.04 32.63 3.26
N ARG A 394 -16.53 31.81 4.19
CA ARG A 394 -15.76 31.31 5.33
C ARG A 394 -15.58 29.81 5.22
N TYR A 395 -14.32 29.37 5.16
CA TYR A 395 -13.96 27.97 5.22
C TYR A 395 -13.43 27.65 6.61
N HIS A 396 -14.08 26.72 7.32
CA HIS A 396 -13.72 26.36 8.70
C HIS A 396 -13.62 27.57 9.65
N GLY A 397 -14.50 28.56 9.45
CA GLY A 397 -14.52 29.80 10.23
C GLY A 397 -13.54 30.89 9.78
N MET A 398 -12.60 30.57 8.89
CA MET A 398 -11.61 31.51 8.32
C MET A 398 -12.15 32.17 7.05
N PRO A 399 -12.21 33.52 6.98
CA PRO A 399 -12.77 34.22 5.82
C PRO A 399 -11.77 34.36 4.65
N VAL A 400 -12.30 34.42 3.44
CA VAL A 400 -11.61 34.88 2.23
C VAL A 400 -11.73 36.40 2.14
N ILE A 401 -10.63 37.12 2.36
CA ILE A 401 -10.64 38.56 2.67
C ILE A 401 -10.27 39.44 1.47
N GLY A 402 -9.54 38.89 0.49
CA GLY A 402 -9.08 39.67 -0.65
C GLY A 402 -8.40 38.83 -1.72
N THR A 403 -7.82 39.53 -2.69
CA THR A 403 -7.12 39.00 -3.86
C THR A 403 -5.60 39.16 -3.69
N SER A 404 -4.81 38.70 -4.66
CA SER A 404 -3.35 38.87 -4.68
C SER A 404 -2.91 40.33 -4.53
N ALA A 405 -3.69 41.27 -5.06
CA ALA A 405 -3.46 42.71 -4.91
C ALA A 405 -3.62 43.21 -3.45
N ASP A 406 -4.43 42.52 -2.64
CA ASP A 406 -4.75 42.92 -1.27
C ASP A 406 -3.75 42.35 -0.24
N LEU A 407 -2.82 41.49 -0.68
CA LEU A 407 -1.90 40.73 0.17
C LEU A 407 -1.15 41.62 1.19
N ARG A 408 -0.67 42.79 0.78
CA ARG A 408 0.01 43.75 1.66
C ARG A 408 -0.90 44.30 2.76
N ALA A 409 -2.14 44.64 2.41
CA ALA A 409 -3.10 45.22 3.36
C ALA A 409 -3.60 44.16 4.36
N VAL A 410 -3.87 42.94 3.87
CA VAL A 410 -4.35 41.82 4.68
C VAL A 410 -3.25 41.33 5.64
N ALA A 411 -2.00 41.21 5.17
CA ALA A 411 -0.87 40.81 6.02
C ALA A 411 -0.67 41.74 7.21
N ARG A 412 -0.77 43.07 7.01
CA ARG A 412 -0.70 44.04 8.11
C ARG A 412 -1.90 43.99 9.04
N ARG A 413 -3.11 43.87 8.48
CA ARG A 413 -4.35 43.82 9.27
C ARG A 413 -4.41 42.61 10.21
N TYR A 414 -3.92 41.47 9.74
CA TYR A 414 -3.91 40.22 10.50
C TYR A 414 -2.56 39.92 11.16
N GLY A 415 -1.59 40.83 11.09
CA GLY A 415 -0.25 40.64 11.67
C GLY A 415 0.41 39.33 11.24
N ALA A 416 0.24 38.95 9.96
CA ALA A 416 0.79 37.72 9.41
C ALA A 416 2.28 37.87 9.16
N ASP A 417 3.05 36.84 9.52
CA ASP A 417 4.50 36.76 9.29
C ASP A 417 4.88 35.66 8.26
N SER A 418 3.89 34.89 7.80
CA SER A 418 4.06 33.76 6.91
C SER A 418 2.97 33.74 5.82
N LEU A 419 3.28 33.18 4.65
CA LEU A 419 2.39 33.02 3.50
C LEU A 419 2.51 31.61 2.91
N LEU A 420 1.40 30.91 2.78
CA LEU A 420 1.30 29.66 2.03
C LEU A 420 0.64 29.92 0.67
N VAL A 421 1.31 29.58 -0.42
CA VAL A 421 0.77 29.62 -1.78
C VAL A 421 0.25 28.24 -2.13
N ALA A 422 -1.06 28.05 -2.00
CA ALA A 422 -1.77 26.77 -2.16
C ALA A 422 -2.60 26.74 -3.46
N ILE A 423 -1.92 26.99 -4.58
CA ILE A 423 -2.48 26.95 -5.94
C ILE A 423 -1.69 25.96 -6.83
N PRO A 424 -1.61 24.67 -6.48
CA PRO A 424 -0.77 23.69 -7.17
C PRO A 424 -1.18 23.46 -8.65
N SER A 425 -2.43 23.74 -8.99
CA SER A 425 -2.97 23.64 -10.37
C SER A 425 -2.68 24.88 -11.23
N ALA A 426 -2.17 25.98 -10.64
CA ALA A 426 -1.85 27.19 -11.38
C ALA A 426 -0.48 27.04 -12.09
N PRO A 427 -0.27 27.71 -13.23
CA PRO A 427 1.04 27.72 -13.88
C PRO A 427 2.13 28.18 -12.91
N VAL A 428 3.30 27.52 -12.93
CA VAL A 428 4.43 27.77 -12.01
C VAL A 428 4.80 29.26 -11.94
N GLY A 429 4.69 29.99 -13.06
CA GLY A 429 4.94 31.44 -13.10
C GLY A 429 3.95 32.28 -12.28
N VAL A 430 2.71 31.84 -12.11
CA VAL A 430 1.70 32.52 -11.27
C VAL A 430 2.02 32.32 -9.78
N ALA A 431 2.28 31.08 -9.37
CA ALA A 431 2.65 30.75 -7.99
C ALA A 431 3.95 31.45 -7.57
N ASN A 432 4.96 31.48 -8.45
CA ASN A 432 6.21 32.19 -8.20
C ASN A 432 6.01 33.71 -8.07
N ARG A 433 5.19 34.34 -8.92
CA ARG A 433 4.90 35.78 -8.79
C ARG A 433 4.26 36.12 -7.44
N ILE A 434 3.30 35.34 -6.98
CA ILE A 434 2.64 35.55 -5.68
C ILE A 434 3.64 35.30 -4.54
N ALA A 435 4.49 34.29 -4.68
CA ALA A 435 5.53 33.99 -3.72
C ALA A 435 6.58 35.12 -3.64
N ASP A 436 6.98 35.69 -4.78
CA ASP A 436 7.91 36.84 -4.85
C ASP A 436 7.32 38.06 -4.15
N VAL A 437 6.04 38.39 -4.41
CA VAL A 437 5.34 39.49 -3.71
C VAL A 437 5.28 39.25 -2.21
N GLY A 438 5.06 38.00 -1.76
CA GLY A 438 5.12 37.64 -0.34
C GLY A 438 6.50 37.85 0.28
N ARG A 439 7.57 37.47 -0.43
CA ARG A 439 8.95 37.64 0.03
C ARG A 439 9.36 39.12 0.09
N ASP A 440 8.94 39.93 -0.87
CA ASP A 440 9.16 41.39 -0.87
C ASP A 440 8.48 42.12 0.29
N LEU A 441 7.42 41.52 0.85
CA LEU A 441 6.74 42.01 2.05
C LEU A 441 7.38 41.53 3.36
N GLY A 442 8.43 40.71 3.29
CA GLY A 442 9.12 40.14 4.45
C GLY A 442 8.41 38.93 5.08
N LEU A 443 7.48 38.28 4.35
CA LEU A 443 6.78 37.08 4.83
C LEU A 443 7.64 35.83 4.59
N ARG A 444 7.53 34.83 5.49
CA ARG A 444 8.04 33.47 5.22
C ARG A 444 7.11 32.77 4.23
N VAL A 445 7.58 32.56 3.01
CA VAL A 445 6.75 31.99 1.94
C VAL A 445 7.00 30.49 1.77
N GLN A 446 5.92 29.71 1.81
CA GLN A 446 5.88 28.30 1.41
C GLN A 446 5.01 28.18 0.17
N VAL A 447 5.48 27.45 -0.84
CA VAL A 447 4.70 27.13 -2.04
C VAL A 447 4.39 25.65 -2.00
N LEU A 448 3.11 25.30 -2.09
CA LEU A 448 2.71 23.90 -2.14
C LEU A 448 3.10 23.33 -3.51
N PRO A 449 4.02 22.35 -3.59
CA PRO A 449 4.41 21.75 -4.87
C PRO A 449 3.23 20.96 -5.47
N PRO A 450 3.18 20.80 -6.80
CA PRO A 450 2.26 19.85 -7.44
C PRO A 450 2.46 18.44 -6.87
N LEU A 451 1.35 17.71 -6.63
CA LEU A 451 1.37 16.39 -5.98
C LEU A 451 2.32 15.39 -6.66
N VAL A 452 2.43 15.49 -7.99
CA VAL A 452 3.29 14.67 -8.87
C VAL A 452 4.77 14.72 -8.44
N GLU A 453 5.28 15.88 -8.02
CA GLU A 453 6.69 16.03 -7.58
C GLU A 453 6.95 15.45 -6.18
N SER A 454 5.95 15.53 -5.29
CA SER A 454 6.09 15.05 -3.91
C SER A 454 5.94 13.52 -3.80
N LEU A 455 5.13 12.92 -4.67
CA LEU A 455 4.95 11.48 -4.75
C LEU A 455 6.12 10.79 -5.48
N GLY A 456 6.76 11.44 -6.44
CA GLY A 456 7.96 10.92 -7.11
C GLY A 456 9.10 10.61 -6.14
N GLN A 457 9.29 11.42 -5.09
CA GLN A 457 10.28 11.15 -4.05
C GLN A 457 9.87 10.00 -3.11
N LEU A 458 8.57 9.91 -2.76
CA LEU A 458 8.04 8.89 -1.84
C LEU A 458 7.91 7.49 -2.48
N LEU A 459 7.61 7.43 -3.78
CA LEU A 459 7.45 6.18 -4.53
C LEU A 459 8.80 5.53 -4.86
N VAL A 460 9.84 6.33 -5.12
CA VAL A 460 11.22 5.83 -5.30
C VAL A 460 11.76 5.18 -4.01
N GLU A 461 11.38 5.69 -2.84
CA GLU A 461 11.82 5.14 -1.54
C GLU A 461 11.06 3.86 -1.13
N HIS A 462 9.80 3.69 -1.52
CA HIS A 462 8.98 2.52 -1.13
C HIS A 462 9.10 1.31 -2.07
N ALA A 463 9.41 1.52 -3.36
CA ALA A 463 9.49 0.43 -4.34
C ALA A 463 10.68 -0.54 -4.12
N GLN A 464 11.64 -0.20 -3.25
CA GLN A 464 12.84 -1.00 -3.00
C GLN A 464 12.71 -1.98 -1.82
N GLN A 465 11.55 -2.08 -1.15
CA GLN A 465 11.39 -2.91 0.05
C GLN A 465 10.09 -3.74 0.06
N ARG A 466 10.08 -4.92 -0.57
CA ARG A 466 9.49 -6.20 -0.08
C ARG A 466 9.33 -7.27 -1.19
N PRO A 467 9.60 -8.56 -0.90
CA PRO A 467 9.11 -9.68 -1.68
C PRO A 467 7.92 -10.40 -1.02
N ASP A 468 6.96 -10.76 -1.87
CA ASP A 468 6.13 -11.97 -1.95
C ASP A 468 5.24 -12.40 -0.76
N ILE A 469 3.94 -12.11 -0.88
CA ILE A 469 2.84 -12.74 -0.11
C ILE A 469 1.94 -13.48 -1.10
N ALA A 470 1.84 -14.80 -0.96
CA ALA A 470 0.82 -15.62 -1.61
C ALA A 470 -0.23 -16.06 -0.57
N PRO A 471 -1.55 -15.90 -0.81
CA PRO A 471 -2.57 -16.30 0.13
C PRO A 471 -2.87 -17.81 0.02
N SER A 472 -2.97 -18.48 1.17
CA SER A 472 -3.50 -19.84 1.29
C SER A 472 -4.92 -19.76 1.85
N TYR A 473 -5.92 -20.07 1.01
CA TYR A 473 -7.31 -20.22 1.43
C TYR A 473 -7.61 -21.71 1.61
N ARG A 474 -8.18 -22.08 2.77
CA ARG A 474 -8.79 -23.40 3.00
C ARG A 474 -10.31 -23.20 3.12
N PRO A 475 -11.14 -23.98 2.38
CA PRO A 475 -12.58 -23.95 2.59
C PRO A 475 -12.93 -24.64 3.91
N SER A 476 -13.85 -24.04 4.65
CA SER A 476 -14.39 -24.51 5.92
C SER A 476 -15.63 -25.39 5.74
N GLY A 477 -15.57 -26.64 6.20
CA GLY A 477 -16.66 -27.44 6.79
C GLY A 477 -17.84 -27.90 5.89
N PRO A 478 -18.42 -29.10 6.15
CA PRO A 478 -19.56 -29.58 5.38
C PRO A 478 -20.86 -28.85 5.74
N ALA A 479 -21.67 -28.59 4.70
CA ALA A 479 -23.00 -28.02 4.78
C ALA A 479 -23.93 -28.81 5.72
N ARG A 480 -24.73 -28.08 6.51
CA ARG A 480 -25.88 -28.66 7.23
C ARG A 480 -27.02 -28.87 6.23
N THR A 481 -27.66 -30.01 6.31
CA THR A 481 -28.83 -30.39 5.51
C THR A 481 -30.00 -29.40 5.68
N PRO A 482 -30.65 -28.97 4.59
CA PRO A 482 -31.80 -28.08 4.65
C PRO A 482 -33.02 -28.77 5.27
N GLY A 483 -33.79 -27.99 6.04
CA GLY A 483 -35.11 -28.38 6.56
C GLY A 483 -36.16 -28.45 5.44
N PRO A 484 -37.35 -29.00 5.72
CA PRO A 484 -38.29 -29.41 4.69
C PRO A 484 -38.88 -28.21 3.93
N GLU A 485 -38.83 -28.31 2.60
CA GLU A 485 -39.48 -27.40 1.65
C GLU A 485 -40.98 -27.33 1.92
N ARG A 486 -41.48 -26.10 2.09
CA ARG A 486 -42.91 -25.80 2.07
C ARG A 486 -43.30 -25.56 0.61
N THR A 487 -44.07 -26.47 0.04
CA THR A 487 -44.59 -26.39 -1.35
C THR A 487 -45.56 -25.22 -1.47
N ALA A 488 -45.12 -24.11 -2.05
CA ALA A 488 -45.99 -23.05 -2.55
C ALA A 488 -46.48 -23.41 -3.96
N ASP A 489 -47.71 -23.03 -4.32
CA ASP A 489 -48.21 -23.14 -5.69
C ASP A 489 -47.23 -22.45 -6.67
N PRO A 490 -46.98 -23.04 -7.85
CA PRO A 490 -46.06 -22.46 -8.81
C PRO A 490 -46.55 -21.09 -9.26
N ARG A 491 -45.69 -20.08 -9.12
CA ARG A 491 -45.96 -18.73 -9.65
C ARG A 491 -45.86 -18.71 -11.17
N ASP A 492 -46.34 -17.63 -11.79
CA ASP A 492 -46.41 -17.52 -13.24
C ASP A 492 -45.04 -17.31 -13.90
N PHE A 493 -44.10 -16.71 -13.15
CA PHE A 493 -42.72 -16.48 -13.59
C PHE A 493 -41.73 -17.05 -12.59
N ASP A 494 -40.65 -17.63 -13.09
CA ASP A 494 -39.58 -18.18 -12.28
C ASP A 494 -38.58 -17.08 -11.86
N LEU A 495 -38.47 -16.02 -12.68
CA LEU A 495 -37.57 -14.89 -12.48
C LEU A 495 -38.20 -13.59 -13.00
N ALA A 496 -38.19 -12.53 -12.20
CA ALA A 496 -38.42 -11.17 -12.67
C ALA A 496 -37.12 -10.38 -12.67
N ILE A 497 -36.91 -9.51 -13.65
CA ILE A 497 -35.71 -8.67 -13.80
C ILE A 497 -36.15 -7.22 -13.92
N ILE A 498 -35.72 -6.38 -12.99
CA ILE A 498 -35.98 -4.93 -13.00
C ILE A 498 -34.81 -4.22 -13.65
N GLY A 499 -35.08 -3.52 -14.76
CA GLY A 499 -34.09 -2.82 -15.58
C GLY A 499 -33.64 -3.66 -16.76
N LEU A 500 -34.19 -3.40 -17.95
CA LEU A 500 -33.90 -4.13 -19.18
C LEU A 500 -32.78 -3.46 -19.98
N GLY A 501 -31.74 -3.02 -19.27
CA GLY A 501 -30.54 -2.43 -19.88
C GLY A 501 -29.55 -3.49 -20.39
N TYR A 502 -28.31 -3.02 -20.65
CA TYR A 502 -27.19 -3.86 -21.11
C TYR A 502 -26.76 -4.96 -20.12
N VAL A 503 -27.32 -4.96 -18.90
CA VAL A 503 -27.15 -6.03 -17.91
C VAL A 503 -28.39 -6.94 -17.88
N GLY A 504 -29.56 -6.38 -17.57
CA GLY A 504 -30.75 -7.19 -17.31
C GLY A 504 -31.30 -7.92 -18.54
N LEU A 505 -31.24 -7.33 -19.74
CA LEU A 505 -31.77 -8.00 -20.95
C LEU A 505 -30.94 -9.24 -21.35
N PRO A 506 -29.59 -9.19 -21.41
CA PRO A 506 -28.79 -10.39 -21.60
C PRO A 506 -29.10 -11.52 -20.59
N VAL A 507 -29.23 -11.18 -19.30
CA VAL A 507 -29.59 -12.17 -18.25
C VAL A 507 -30.98 -12.76 -18.52
N ALA A 508 -31.95 -11.93 -18.92
CA ALA A 508 -33.30 -12.38 -19.25
C ALA A 508 -33.30 -13.41 -20.39
N VAL A 509 -32.54 -13.13 -21.45
CA VAL A 509 -32.45 -13.98 -22.64
C VAL A 509 -31.75 -15.30 -22.32
N GLU A 510 -30.63 -15.27 -21.58
CA GLU A 510 -29.93 -16.50 -21.19
C GLU A 510 -30.74 -17.38 -20.23
N ALA A 511 -31.44 -16.76 -19.27
CA ALA A 511 -32.35 -17.50 -18.40
C ALA A 511 -33.49 -18.14 -19.22
N SER A 512 -34.07 -17.41 -20.17
CA SER A 512 -35.14 -17.92 -21.04
C SER A 512 -34.68 -19.10 -21.91
N ARG A 513 -33.42 -19.10 -22.38
CA ARG A 513 -32.84 -20.20 -23.18
C ARG A 513 -32.80 -21.53 -22.45
N VAL A 514 -32.67 -21.52 -21.12
CA VAL A 514 -32.68 -22.75 -20.30
C VAL A 514 -34.08 -23.05 -19.72
N GLY A 515 -35.12 -22.38 -20.21
CA GLY A 515 -36.52 -22.64 -19.85
C GLY A 515 -37.00 -21.93 -18.59
N VAL A 516 -36.29 -20.92 -18.09
CA VAL A 516 -36.79 -20.04 -17.02
C VAL A 516 -37.82 -19.09 -17.62
N ARG A 517 -39.03 -19.05 -17.06
CA ARG A 517 -40.06 -18.06 -17.44
C ARG A 517 -39.70 -16.71 -16.85
N VAL A 518 -39.36 -15.74 -17.69
CA VAL A 518 -38.83 -14.44 -17.26
C VAL A 518 -39.85 -13.32 -17.44
N LEU A 519 -40.03 -12.52 -16.38
CA LEU A 519 -40.73 -11.23 -16.43
C LEU A 519 -39.70 -10.10 -16.47
N GLY A 520 -39.67 -9.30 -17.53
CA GLY A 520 -38.89 -8.07 -17.58
C GLY A 520 -39.71 -6.86 -17.13
N LEU A 521 -39.23 -6.09 -16.17
CA LEU A 521 -39.83 -4.82 -15.74
C LEU A 521 -38.90 -3.66 -16.14
N ASP A 522 -39.41 -2.70 -16.90
CA ASP A 522 -38.71 -1.44 -17.19
C ASP A 522 -39.71 -0.27 -17.14
N ILE A 523 -39.24 0.90 -16.69
CA ILE A 523 -40.08 2.10 -16.60
C ILE A 523 -40.28 2.77 -17.97
N ASN A 524 -39.45 2.44 -18.96
CA ASN A 524 -39.52 3.01 -20.29
C ASN A 524 -40.51 2.22 -21.17
N GLU A 525 -41.68 2.82 -21.41
CA GLU A 525 -42.75 2.23 -22.22
C GLU A 525 -42.29 1.89 -23.65
N ASP A 526 -41.47 2.74 -24.27
CA ASP A 526 -40.96 2.51 -25.62
C ASP A 526 -40.05 1.28 -25.69
N ARG A 527 -39.17 1.11 -24.69
CA ARG A 527 -38.31 -0.08 -24.58
C ARG A 527 -39.14 -1.34 -24.42
N VAL A 528 -40.11 -1.33 -23.52
CA VAL A 528 -41.02 -2.47 -23.29
C VAL A 528 -41.80 -2.83 -24.57
N ALA A 529 -42.29 -1.82 -25.31
CA ALA A 529 -42.98 -2.03 -26.57
C ALA A 529 -42.05 -2.66 -27.63
N HIS A 530 -40.81 -2.18 -27.77
CA HIS A 530 -39.82 -2.75 -28.69
C HIS A 530 -39.49 -4.21 -28.34
N LEU A 531 -39.29 -4.50 -27.04
CA LEU A 531 -38.96 -5.86 -26.61
C LEU A 531 -40.09 -6.83 -26.88
N ASN A 532 -41.34 -6.48 -26.54
CA ASN A 532 -42.50 -7.32 -26.82
C ASN A 532 -42.77 -7.50 -28.32
N ALA A 533 -42.32 -6.56 -29.17
CA ALA A 533 -42.34 -6.70 -30.62
C ALA A 533 -41.21 -7.59 -31.18
N GLY A 534 -40.29 -8.07 -30.34
CA GLY A 534 -39.15 -8.89 -30.75
C GLY A 534 -38.03 -8.09 -31.43
N ASN A 535 -37.92 -6.80 -31.10
CA ASN A 535 -36.88 -5.91 -31.59
C ASN A 535 -35.94 -5.52 -30.44
N SER A 536 -34.70 -6.02 -30.48
CA SER A 536 -33.69 -5.65 -29.48
C SER A 536 -33.13 -4.26 -29.79
N TYR A 537 -32.94 -3.46 -28.75
CA TYR A 537 -32.23 -2.16 -28.80
C TYR A 537 -30.83 -2.23 -28.18
N ILE A 538 -30.36 -3.42 -27.80
CA ILE A 538 -29.05 -3.67 -27.19
C ILE A 538 -28.24 -4.54 -28.17
N GLU A 539 -27.03 -4.10 -28.50
CA GLU A 539 -26.15 -4.78 -29.47
C GLU A 539 -25.78 -6.21 -29.04
N ASP A 540 -25.57 -6.44 -27.74
CA ASP A 540 -25.22 -7.75 -27.17
C ASP A 540 -26.36 -8.79 -27.25
N VAL A 541 -27.58 -8.38 -27.61
CA VAL A 541 -28.75 -9.26 -27.73
C VAL A 541 -29.34 -9.13 -29.13
N SER A 542 -29.24 -10.19 -29.93
CA SER A 542 -29.84 -10.18 -31.26
C SER A 542 -31.38 -10.19 -31.17
N SER A 543 -32.04 -9.59 -32.17
CA SER A 543 -33.51 -9.65 -32.25
C SER A 543 -34.03 -11.09 -32.45
N ASP A 544 -33.22 -11.98 -33.01
CA ASP A 544 -33.56 -13.40 -33.15
C ASP A 544 -33.55 -14.12 -31.80
N ASP A 545 -32.53 -13.87 -30.97
CA ASP A 545 -32.45 -14.40 -29.61
C ASP A 545 -33.56 -13.89 -28.72
N LEU A 546 -33.90 -12.60 -28.84
CA LEU A 546 -35.03 -12.02 -28.12
C LEU A 546 -36.36 -12.67 -28.53
N ARG A 547 -36.58 -12.89 -29.84
CA ARG A 547 -37.79 -13.59 -30.31
C ARG A 547 -37.85 -15.03 -29.81
N ALA A 548 -36.72 -15.71 -29.73
CA ALA A 548 -36.64 -17.04 -29.12
C ALA A 548 -36.99 -16.98 -27.62
N ALA A 549 -36.50 -15.98 -26.89
CA ALA A 549 -36.83 -15.77 -25.47
C ALA A 549 -38.33 -15.49 -25.26
N ILE A 550 -38.94 -14.66 -26.10
CA ILE A 550 -40.40 -14.39 -26.07
C ILE A 550 -41.17 -15.70 -26.31
N GLY A 551 -40.77 -16.51 -27.28
CA GLY A 551 -41.33 -17.84 -27.52
C GLY A 551 -41.16 -18.81 -26.34
N GLY A 552 -40.11 -18.60 -25.53
CA GLY A 552 -39.81 -19.35 -24.30
C GLY A 552 -40.50 -18.83 -23.04
N GLY A 553 -41.32 -17.78 -23.14
CA GLY A 553 -42.08 -17.22 -22.02
C GLY A 553 -41.52 -15.94 -21.40
N PHE A 554 -40.58 -15.25 -22.07
CA PHE A 554 -40.19 -13.88 -21.70
C PHE A 554 -41.33 -12.89 -21.97
N VAL A 555 -41.65 -12.05 -20.99
CA VAL A 555 -42.66 -10.97 -21.11
C VAL A 555 -42.08 -9.68 -20.54
N ALA A 556 -42.11 -8.58 -21.29
CA ALA A 556 -41.74 -7.26 -20.77
C ALA A 556 -43.00 -6.46 -20.35
N THR A 557 -42.92 -5.71 -19.24
CA THR A 557 -44.02 -4.89 -18.71
C THR A 557 -43.50 -3.63 -18.03
N THR A 558 -44.38 -2.63 -17.86
CA THR A 558 -44.17 -1.47 -16.96
C THR A 558 -44.96 -1.61 -15.66
N ASP A 559 -45.82 -2.62 -15.54
CA ASP A 559 -46.67 -2.88 -14.37
C ASP A 559 -45.90 -3.61 -13.27
N SER A 560 -45.52 -2.88 -12.23
CA SER A 560 -44.81 -3.42 -11.07
C SER A 560 -45.63 -4.39 -10.22
N SER A 561 -46.97 -4.39 -10.33
CA SER A 561 -47.80 -5.35 -9.57
C SER A 561 -47.56 -6.80 -9.99
N MET A 562 -47.03 -7.02 -11.20
CA MET A 562 -46.67 -8.33 -11.71
C MET A 562 -45.48 -8.96 -10.97
N LEU A 563 -44.70 -8.18 -10.21
CA LEU A 563 -43.60 -8.70 -9.38
C LEU A 563 -44.09 -9.73 -8.34
N ALA A 564 -45.34 -9.62 -7.87
CA ALA A 564 -45.94 -10.61 -6.96
C ALA A 564 -46.08 -12.02 -7.59
N ARG A 565 -46.01 -12.11 -8.92
CA ARG A 565 -46.18 -13.35 -9.71
C ARG A 565 -44.86 -14.03 -10.06
N ALA A 566 -43.74 -13.60 -9.48
CA ALA A 566 -42.40 -14.17 -9.75
C ALA A 566 -41.81 -14.90 -8.52
N ASP A 567 -41.02 -15.96 -8.72
CA ASP A 567 -40.36 -16.65 -7.61
C ASP A 567 -39.08 -15.96 -7.10
N ALA A 568 -38.32 -15.38 -8.02
CA ALA A 568 -37.17 -14.55 -7.74
C ALA A 568 -37.26 -13.22 -8.48
N ILE A 569 -36.65 -12.17 -7.94
CA ILE A 569 -36.62 -10.82 -8.51
C ILE A 569 -35.18 -10.30 -8.49
N THR A 570 -34.63 -9.87 -9.61
CA THR A 570 -33.32 -9.22 -9.70
C THR A 570 -33.44 -7.73 -9.93
N ILE A 571 -32.52 -6.96 -9.36
CA ILE A 571 -32.41 -5.51 -9.54
C ILE A 571 -31.17 -5.20 -10.38
N SER A 572 -31.37 -4.84 -11.64
CA SER A 572 -30.34 -4.62 -12.67
C SER A 572 -30.50 -3.22 -13.30
N VAL A 573 -30.69 -2.21 -12.44
CA VAL A 573 -30.95 -0.81 -12.78
C VAL A 573 -29.65 0.02 -12.78
N PRO A 574 -29.58 1.15 -13.50
CA PRO A 574 -28.37 1.95 -13.55
C PRO A 574 -28.03 2.58 -12.18
N THR A 575 -26.75 2.61 -11.86
CA THR A 575 -26.17 3.29 -10.70
C THR A 575 -25.13 4.30 -11.20
N PRO A 576 -25.55 5.50 -11.64
CA PRO A 576 -24.63 6.52 -12.11
C PRO A 576 -23.98 7.28 -10.93
N LEU A 577 -23.07 8.20 -11.24
CA LEU A 577 -22.59 9.20 -10.28
C LEU A 577 -23.39 10.50 -10.41
N ARG A 578 -23.64 11.14 -9.27
CA ARG A 578 -24.08 12.53 -9.18
C ARG A 578 -22.90 13.39 -8.70
N GLY A 579 -22.15 13.95 -9.65
CA GLY A 579 -20.83 14.51 -9.36
C GLY A 579 -19.85 13.36 -9.08
N GLU A 580 -19.20 13.34 -7.92
CA GLU A 580 -18.32 12.23 -7.49
C GLU A 580 -19.03 11.18 -6.62
N LEU A 581 -20.32 11.38 -6.32
CA LEU A 581 -21.05 10.55 -5.36
C LEU A 581 -21.92 9.49 -6.07
N PRO A 582 -21.96 8.24 -5.58
CA PRO A 582 -22.92 7.23 -6.04
C PRO A 582 -24.37 7.73 -5.98
N ASP A 583 -25.12 7.57 -7.08
CA ASP A 583 -26.56 7.80 -7.12
C ASP A 583 -27.29 6.46 -7.08
N LEU A 584 -27.97 6.20 -5.95
CA LEU A 584 -28.74 4.97 -5.72
C LEU A 584 -30.25 5.15 -5.94
N SER A 585 -30.70 6.28 -6.51
CA SER A 585 -32.13 6.58 -6.68
C SER A 585 -32.89 5.48 -7.43
N ALA A 586 -32.30 4.91 -8.48
CA ALA A 586 -32.91 3.82 -9.24
C ALA A 586 -33.01 2.51 -8.43
N VAL A 587 -31.96 2.18 -7.64
CA VAL A 587 -31.96 1.00 -6.76
C VAL A 587 -33.00 1.14 -5.65
N ILE A 588 -33.11 2.33 -5.07
CA ILE A 588 -34.12 2.66 -4.06
C ILE A 588 -35.52 2.51 -4.65
N GLY A 589 -35.79 3.12 -5.81
CA GLY A 589 -37.10 3.02 -6.47
C GLY A 589 -37.48 1.58 -6.86
N ALA A 590 -36.51 0.78 -7.33
CA ALA A 590 -36.73 -0.64 -7.59
C ALA A 590 -37.04 -1.42 -6.30
N SER A 591 -36.33 -1.13 -5.21
CA SER A 591 -36.57 -1.76 -3.90
C SER A 591 -37.95 -1.40 -3.33
N GLU A 592 -38.39 -0.15 -3.48
CA GLU A 592 -39.73 0.30 -3.08
C GLU A 592 -40.82 -0.44 -3.89
N ALA A 593 -40.65 -0.52 -5.21
CA ALA A 593 -41.58 -1.23 -6.08
C ALA A 593 -41.67 -2.73 -5.75
N ILE A 594 -40.55 -3.37 -5.40
CA ILE A 594 -40.56 -4.75 -4.92
C ILE A 594 -41.30 -4.83 -3.59
N GLY A 595 -40.94 -3.98 -2.63
CA GLY A 595 -41.52 -3.98 -1.28
C GLY A 595 -43.04 -3.85 -1.27
N ASP A 596 -43.61 -3.04 -2.17
CA ASP A 596 -45.07 -2.83 -2.31
C ASP A 596 -45.83 -4.10 -2.74
N TYR A 597 -45.15 -5.05 -3.40
CA TYR A 597 -45.77 -6.27 -3.95
C TYR A 597 -45.09 -7.56 -3.47
N LEU A 598 -44.14 -7.46 -2.54
CA LEU A 598 -43.34 -8.59 -2.06
C LEU A 598 -44.23 -9.64 -1.37
N GLN A 599 -43.99 -10.90 -1.70
CA GLN A 599 -44.73 -12.05 -1.21
C GLN A 599 -43.82 -12.95 -0.38
N PRO A 600 -44.34 -13.64 0.66
CA PRO A 600 -43.57 -14.65 1.38
C PRO A 600 -42.98 -15.72 0.45
N GLY A 601 -41.75 -16.13 0.73
CA GLY A 601 -40.97 -17.11 -0.02
C GLY A 601 -40.29 -16.58 -1.29
N GLN A 602 -40.47 -15.29 -1.65
CA GLN A 602 -39.72 -14.70 -2.77
C GLN A 602 -38.24 -14.54 -2.44
N LEU A 603 -37.41 -14.60 -3.48
CA LEU A 603 -35.99 -14.26 -3.43
C LEU A 603 -35.78 -12.91 -4.13
N VAL A 604 -35.12 -11.96 -3.47
CA VAL A 604 -34.69 -10.70 -4.07
C VAL A 604 -33.17 -10.71 -4.21
N ILE A 605 -32.65 -10.28 -5.36
CA ILE A 605 -31.22 -10.25 -5.66
C ILE A 605 -30.83 -8.88 -6.21
N LEU A 606 -29.95 -8.17 -5.51
CA LEU A 606 -29.33 -6.97 -6.07
C LEU A 606 -28.18 -7.38 -7.00
N GLU A 607 -28.25 -7.00 -8.27
CA GLU A 607 -27.17 -7.23 -9.25
C GLU A 607 -26.44 -5.95 -9.66
N SER A 608 -27.12 -4.82 -9.52
CA SER A 608 -26.60 -3.50 -9.87
C SER A 608 -25.31 -3.22 -9.08
N THR A 609 -24.26 -2.76 -9.76
CA THR A 609 -22.98 -2.45 -9.10
C THR A 609 -23.18 -1.41 -8.01
N THR A 610 -22.67 -1.70 -6.83
CA THR A 610 -22.77 -0.78 -5.70
C THR A 610 -21.62 -0.99 -4.72
N TYR A 611 -21.67 -0.31 -3.58
CA TYR A 611 -20.67 -0.40 -2.53
C TYR A 611 -21.05 -1.35 -1.38
N PRO A 612 -20.03 -1.88 -0.65
CA PRO A 612 -20.26 -2.75 0.50
C PRO A 612 -21.20 -2.14 1.54
N GLY A 613 -22.26 -2.88 1.83
CA GLY A 613 -23.33 -2.52 2.76
C GLY A 613 -24.61 -2.03 2.08
N THR A 614 -24.67 -1.85 0.76
CA THR A 614 -25.90 -1.37 0.10
C THR A 614 -27.05 -2.34 0.26
N THR A 615 -26.80 -3.63 0.08
CA THR A 615 -27.82 -4.66 0.23
C THR A 615 -28.38 -4.69 1.66
N ASP A 616 -27.51 -4.61 2.65
CA ASP A 616 -27.86 -4.67 4.09
C ASP A 616 -28.45 -3.37 4.66
N GLU A 617 -27.92 -2.21 4.25
CA GLU A 617 -28.18 -0.92 4.91
C GLU A 617 -29.21 -0.08 4.14
N ILE A 618 -29.46 -0.39 2.87
CA ILE A 618 -30.39 0.36 2.01
C ILE A 618 -31.52 -0.54 1.51
N VAL A 619 -31.21 -1.61 0.79
CA VAL A 619 -32.23 -2.46 0.15
C VAL A 619 -33.04 -3.22 1.20
N LEU A 620 -32.38 -3.90 2.13
CA LEU A 620 -33.03 -4.67 3.19
C LEU A 620 -34.06 -3.84 3.98
N PRO A 621 -33.73 -2.66 4.57
CA PRO A 621 -34.71 -1.86 5.30
C PRO A 621 -35.91 -1.43 4.47
N ILE A 622 -35.71 -1.05 3.20
CA ILE A 622 -36.79 -0.63 2.30
C ILE A 622 -37.76 -1.80 2.08
N LEU A 623 -37.23 -2.99 1.80
CA LEU A 623 -38.05 -4.18 1.58
C LEU A 623 -38.87 -4.53 2.82
N GLU A 624 -38.26 -4.54 4.00
CA GLU A 624 -38.97 -4.84 5.26
C GLU A 624 -40.01 -3.77 5.61
N GLU A 625 -39.69 -2.49 5.46
CA GLU A 625 -40.59 -1.38 5.79
C GLU A 625 -41.83 -1.35 4.89
N ARG A 626 -41.65 -1.55 3.57
CA ARG A 626 -42.75 -1.47 2.60
C ARG A 626 -43.63 -2.71 2.59
N SER A 627 -43.04 -3.89 2.76
CA SER A 627 -43.78 -5.16 2.72
C SER A 627 -44.37 -5.57 4.07
N GLY A 628 -43.74 -5.14 5.18
CA GLY A 628 -44.02 -5.67 6.52
C GLY A 628 -43.53 -7.10 6.76
N LEU A 629 -42.79 -7.70 5.81
CA LEU A 629 -42.16 -9.02 5.90
C LEU A 629 -40.74 -8.91 6.46
N ARG A 630 -40.20 -10.01 6.99
CA ARG A 630 -38.84 -10.09 7.52
C ARG A 630 -37.91 -10.90 6.63
N ALA A 631 -36.73 -10.38 6.34
CA ALA A 631 -35.75 -11.11 5.54
C ALA A 631 -35.12 -12.25 6.35
N GLY A 632 -34.84 -13.38 5.68
CA GLY A 632 -34.34 -14.61 6.31
C GLY A 632 -35.43 -15.43 7.03
N GLU A 633 -36.62 -14.86 7.24
CA GLU A 633 -37.78 -15.55 7.82
C GLU A 633 -38.90 -15.72 6.79
N ASP A 634 -39.38 -14.59 6.24
CA ASP A 634 -40.50 -14.54 5.31
C ASP A 634 -40.05 -14.49 3.84
N PHE A 635 -38.90 -13.87 3.54
CA PHE A 635 -38.34 -13.78 2.18
C PHE A 635 -36.81 -13.87 2.21
N TYR A 636 -36.19 -14.09 1.05
CA TYR A 636 -34.73 -14.24 0.92
C TYR A 636 -34.12 -13.02 0.22
N LEU A 637 -32.92 -12.63 0.62
CA LEU A 637 -32.19 -11.49 0.04
C LEU A 637 -30.73 -11.85 -0.23
N ALA A 638 -30.25 -11.52 -1.43
CA ALA A 638 -28.88 -11.75 -1.83
C ALA A 638 -28.33 -10.63 -2.73
N TYR A 639 -27.02 -10.66 -2.93
CA TYR A 639 -26.30 -9.86 -3.90
C TYR A 639 -25.57 -10.77 -4.89
N SER A 640 -25.63 -10.44 -6.18
CA SER A 640 -24.89 -11.14 -7.23
C SER A 640 -24.44 -10.16 -8.32
N PRO A 641 -23.19 -9.67 -8.27
CA PRO A 641 -22.75 -8.64 -9.21
C PRO A 641 -22.76 -9.16 -10.64
N GLU A 642 -23.08 -8.27 -11.58
CA GLU A 642 -22.82 -8.55 -12.99
C GLU A 642 -21.30 -8.50 -13.30
N ARG A 643 -20.83 -9.44 -14.12
CA ARG A 643 -19.43 -9.61 -14.53
C ARG A 643 -19.25 -9.76 -16.05
N ILE A 644 -20.29 -9.55 -16.85
CA ILE A 644 -20.23 -9.47 -18.32
C ILE A 644 -19.23 -8.39 -18.78
N ASP A 645 -18.53 -8.71 -19.86
CA ASP A 645 -17.71 -7.79 -20.64
C ASP A 645 -18.40 -7.56 -22.01
N PRO A 646 -19.02 -6.39 -22.26
CA PRO A 646 -19.78 -6.12 -23.50
C PRO A 646 -18.94 -6.35 -24.76
N GLY A 647 -19.53 -6.95 -25.81
CA GLY A 647 -18.82 -7.29 -27.06
C GLY A 647 -17.77 -8.41 -26.93
N ASN A 648 -17.68 -9.11 -25.79
CA ASN A 648 -16.77 -10.24 -25.63
C ASN A 648 -17.36 -11.53 -26.23
N THR A 649 -16.72 -12.05 -27.27
CA THR A 649 -17.18 -13.27 -27.96
C THR A 649 -16.72 -14.57 -27.30
N THR A 650 -15.77 -14.49 -26.36
CA THR A 650 -15.19 -15.66 -25.68
C THR A 650 -15.84 -15.91 -24.32
N TYR A 651 -16.07 -14.84 -23.56
CA TYR A 651 -16.63 -14.90 -22.21
C TYR A 651 -18.00 -14.22 -22.18
N GLY A 652 -19.03 -14.99 -21.85
CA GLY A 652 -20.41 -14.54 -21.66
C GLY A 652 -20.97 -14.98 -20.32
N ILE A 653 -22.29 -14.87 -20.14
CA ILE A 653 -22.96 -15.21 -18.87
C ILE A 653 -22.73 -16.68 -18.49
N HIS A 654 -22.82 -17.60 -19.45
CA HIS A 654 -22.77 -19.04 -19.18
C HIS A 654 -21.41 -19.54 -18.64
N ASN A 655 -20.30 -18.88 -18.98
CA ASN A 655 -18.94 -19.30 -18.62
C ASN A 655 -18.20 -18.29 -17.72
N THR A 656 -18.89 -17.24 -17.27
CA THR A 656 -18.37 -16.28 -16.29
C THR A 656 -19.07 -16.55 -14.96
N PRO A 657 -18.39 -17.12 -13.95
CA PRO A 657 -19.07 -17.53 -12.73
C PRO A 657 -19.77 -16.36 -12.02
N LYS A 658 -21.04 -16.55 -11.65
CA LYS A 658 -21.79 -15.60 -10.82
C LYS A 658 -21.32 -15.72 -9.38
N LEU A 659 -20.90 -14.59 -8.79
CA LEU A 659 -20.64 -14.54 -7.35
C LEU A 659 -22.00 -14.37 -6.64
N VAL A 660 -22.26 -15.12 -5.58
CA VAL A 660 -23.55 -15.06 -4.87
C VAL A 660 -23.31 -14.97 -3.37
N GLY A 661 -23.74 -13.88 -2.74
CA GLY A 661 -23.71 -13.71 -1.28
C GLY A 661 -25.08 -13.32 -0.75
N GLY A 662 -25.69 -14.17 0.07
CA GLY A 662 -26.95 -13.89 0.77
C GLY A 662 -26.76 -13.16 2.10
N ILE A 663 -27.83 -12.59 2.64
CA ILE A 663 -27.84 -12.07 4.03
C ILE A 663 -27.66 -13.21 5.05
N ASP A 664 -27.96 -14.44 4.64
CA ASP A 664 -27.74 -15.68 5.36
C ASP A 664 -27.43 -16.84 4.39
N ALA A 665 -27.16 -18.02 4.96
CA ALA A 665 -26.84 -19.23 4.19
C ALA A 665 -28.01 -19.70 3.31
N ALA A 666 -29.25 -19.58 3.78
CA ALA A 666 -30.43 -20.02 3.05
C ALA A 666 -30.69 -19.15 1.81
N SER A 667 -30.52 -17.83 1.95
CA SER A 667 -30.61 -16.87 0.85
C SER A 667 -29.50 -17.10 -0.19
N THR A 668 -28.28 -17.41 0.28
CA THR A 668 -27.15 -17.76 -0.60
C THR A 668 -27.45 -19.03 -1.39
N GLU A 669 -27.94 -20.08 -0.74
CA GLU A 669 -28.30 -21.34 -1.37
C GLU A 669 -29.40 -21.16 -2.42
N ARG A 670 -30.45 -20.41 -2.09
CA ARG A 670 -31.58 -20.19 -3.01
C ARG A 670 -31.19 -19.35 -4.23
N ALA A 671 -30.37 -18.32 -4.06
CA ALA A 671 -29.82 -17.56 -5.18
C ALA A 671 -28.84 -18.38 -6.02
N ALA A 672 -28.03 -19.24 -5.41
CA ALA A 672 -27.16 -20.15 -6.13
C ALA A 672 -27.97 -21.14 -6.99
N MET A 673 -29.03 -21.73 -6.45
CA MET A 673 -29.92 -22.63 -7.19
C MET A 673 -30.56 -21.98 -8.42
N LEU A 674 -30.89 -20.69 -8.35
CA LEU A 674 -31.41 -19.95 -9.50
C LEU A 674 -30.34 -19.82 -10.59
N TYR A 675 -29.18 -19.23 -10.26
CA TYR A 675 -28.14 -18.94 -11.26
C TYR A 675 -27.48 -20.20 -11.81
N GLN A 676 -27.40 -21.29 -11.03
CA GLN A 676 -26.86 -22.59 -11.49
C GLN A 676 -27.61 -23.18 -12.69
N LYS A 677 -28.83 -22.69 -12.99
CA LYS A 677 -29.58 -23.10 -14.18
C LYS A 677 -28.92 -22.62 -15.49
N PHE A 678 -28.20 -21.50 -15.47
CA PHE A 678 -27.64 -20.88 -16.69
C PHE A 678 -26.22 -20.33 -16.55
N SER A 679 -25.57 -20.46 -15.38
CA SER A 679 -24.19 -20.03 -15.14
C SER A 679 -23.53 -20.88 -14.05
N GLU A 680 -22.19 -20.97 -14.09
CA GLU A 680 -21.43 -21.39 -12.92
C GLU A 680 -21.65 -20.41 -11.74
N VAL A 681 -21.60 -20.91 -10.50
CA VAL A 681 -21.84 -20.11 -9.30
C VAL A 681 -20.71 -20.31 -8.29
N VAL A 682 -20.25 -19.20 -7.71
CA VAL A 682 -19.34 -19.15 -6.58
C VAL A 682 -20.07 -18.52 -5.39
N ALA A 683 -20.38 -19.32 -4.38
CA ALA A 683 -20.98 -18.85 -3.14
C ALA A 683 -19.96 -18.08 -2.30
N MET A 684 -20.37 -16.91 -1.82
CA MET A 684 -19.61 -15.99 -0.98
C MET A 684 -20.13 -16.06 0.46
N SER A 685 -19.35 -15.57 1.42
CA SER A 685 -19.72 -15.57 2.84
C SER A 685 -20.91 -14.66 3.19
N GLY A 686 -21.17 -13.66 2.36
CA GLY A 686 -22.22 -12.67 2.57
C GLY A 686 -22.30 -11.65 1.43
N THR A 687 -23.33 -10.81 1.50
CA THR A 687 -23.60 -9.69 0.58
C THR A 687 -22.41 -8.75 0.45
N ARG A 688 -21.85 -8.28 1.58
CA ARG A 688 -20.73 -7.33 1.63
C ARG A 688 -19.48 -7.84 0.91
N GLU A 689 -19.14 -9.13 1.07
CA GLU A 689 -17.98 -9.70 0.36
C GLU A 689 -18.22 -9.82 -1.14
N ALA A 690 -19.46 -10.13 -1.56
CA ALA A 690 -19.82 -10.18 -2.97
C ALA A 690 -19.84 -8.77 -3.60
N GLU A 691 -20.34 -7.75 -2.89
CA GLU A 691 -20.27 -6.33 -3.28
C GLU A 691 -18.81 -5.87 -3.43
N MET A 692 -17.97 -6.17 -2.43
CA MET A 692 -16.56 -5.78 -2.43
C MET A 692 -15.76 -6.48 -3.54
N ALA A 693 -16.07 -7.74 -3.86
CA ALA A 693 -15.39 -8.47 -4.93
C ALA A 693 -15.52 -7.74 -6.28
N LYS A 694 -16.70 -7.22 -6.60
CA LYS A 694 -16.92 -6.47 -7.84
C LYS A 694 -16.12 -5.17 -7.88
N LEU A 695 -16.12 -4.40 -6.79
CA LEU A 695 -15.33 -3.17 -6.71
C LEU A 695 -13.83 -3.45 -6.79
N LEU A 696 -13.37 -4.55 -6.18
CA LEU A 696 -11.98 -4.98 -6.25
C LEU A 696 -11.55 -5.31 -7.70
N GLU A 697 -12.38 -6.03 -8.46
CA GLU A 697 -12.10 -6.36 -9.87
C GLU A 697 -11.85 -5.09 -10.72
N ASN A 698 -12.74 -4.11 -10.60
CA ASN A 698 -12.65 -2.87 -11.37
C ASN A 698 -11.55 -1.94 -10.86
N THR A 699 -11.36 -1.84 -9.54
CA THR A 699 -10.25 -1.08 -8.94
C THR A 699 -8.89 -1.66 -9.35
N TYR A 700 -8.75 -2.99 -9.33
CA TYR A 700 -7.53 -3.66 -9.78
C TYR A 700 -7.22 -3.33 -11.24
N ARG A 701 -8.22 -3.39 -12.12
CA ARG A 701 -8.08 -3.03 -13.53
C ARG A 701 -7.68 -1.55 -13.69
N HIS A 702 -8.37 -0.64 -13.01
CA HIS A 702 -8.10 0.81 -13.07
C HIS A 702 -6.66 1.16 -12.69
N VAL A 703 -6.20 0.66 -11.55
CA VAL A 703 -4.85 0.94 -11.01
C VAL A 703 -3.77 0.37 -11.91
N ASN A 704 -3.93 -0.84 -12.45
CA ASN A 704 -2.90 -1.42 -13.31
C ASN A 704 -2.85 -0.76 -14.69
N ILE A 705 -3.99 -0.32 -15.24
CA ILE A 705 -3.99 0.50 -16.47
C ILE A 705 -3.25 1.82 -16.22
N ALA A 706 -3.52 2.50 -15.10
CA ALA A 706 -2.82 3.73 -14.73
C ALA A 706 -1.31 3.52 -14.60
N LEU A 707 -0.88 2.45 -13.92
CA LEU A 707 0.53 2.11 -13.80
C LEU A 707 1.20 1.95 -15.17
N VAL A 708 0.57 1.21 -16.08
CA VAL A 708 1.14 0.97 -17.41
C VAL A 708 1.12 2.24 -18.27
N ASN A 709 0.08 3.08 -18.14
CA ASN A 709 0.01 4.39 -18.80
C ASN A 709 1.13 5.33 -18.33
N GLU A 710 1.38 5.39 -17.02
CA GLU A 710 2.48 6.17 -16.46
C GLU A 710 3.85 5.65 -16.92
N LEU A 711 4.03 4.33 -16.94
CA LEU A 711 5.23 3.71 -17.49
C LEU A 711 5.43 4.04 -18.97
N ALA A 712 4.38 4.07 -19.80
CA ALA A 712 4.49 4.46 -21.21
C ALA A 712 5.05 5.88 -21.35
N ILE A 713 4.58 6.83 -20.53
CA ILE A 713 5.08 8.21 -20.52
C ILE A 713 6.58 8.26 -20.21
N PHE A 714 7.06 7.48 -19.24
CA PHE A 714 8.47 7.44 -18.86
C PHE A 714 9.34 6.65 -19.83
N CYS A 715 8.86 5.50 -20.32
CA CYS A 715 9.54 4.69 -21.33
C CYS A 715 9.83 5.52 -22.58
N GLN A 716 8.89 6.37 -23.02
CA GLN A 716 9.12 7.32 -24.10
C GLN A 716 10.29 8.30 -23.82
N GLN A 717 10.45 8.77 -22.58
CA GLN A 717 11.55 9.66 -22.20
C GLN A 717 12.89 8.92 -22.11
N LEU A 718 12.86 7.64 -21.74
CA LEU A 718 14.03 6.77 -21.64
C LEU A 718 14.45 6.15 -22.98
N GLY A 719 13.65 6.29 -24.03
CA GLY A 719 13.88 5.62 -25.31
C GLY A 719 13.67 4.11 -25.25
N VAL A 720 12.76 3.65 -24.39
CA VAL A 720 12.42 2.23 -24.19
C VAL A 720 11.04 1.94 -24.79
N ASP A 721 10.92 0.83 -25.54
CA ASP A 721 9.63 0.36 -26.06
C ASP A 721 8.82 -0.34 -24.95
N ILE A 722 7.75 0.30 -24.49
CA ILE A 722 6.87 -0.24 -23.46
C ILE A 722 6.12 -1.50 -23.93
N TRP A 723 5.77 -1.59 -25.21
CA TRP A 723 5.05 -2.73 -25.78
C TRP A 723 5.93 -3.99 -25.84
N GLU A 724 7.20 -3.83 -26.23
CA GLU A 724 8.18 -4.92 -26.16
C GLU A 724 8.45 -5.32 -24.70
N THR A 725 8.55 -4.34 -23.80
CA THR A 725 8.75 -4.58 -22.36
C THR A 725 7.60 -5.39 -21.76
N ILE A 726 6.34 -5.01 -22.02
CA ILE A 726 5.16 -5.75 -21.56
C ILE A 726 5.13 -7.15 -22.16
N ARG A 727 5.43 -7.30 -23.45
CA ARG A 727 5.47 -8.61 -24.13
C ARG A 727 6.49 -9.54 -23.48
N GLY A 728 7.68 -9.04 -23.16
CA GLY A 728 8.71 -9.78 -22.42
C GLY A 728 8.24 -10.16 -21.02
N ALA A 729 7.67 -9.21 -20.27
CA ALA A 729 7.15 -9.45 -18.91
C ALA A 729 5.98 -10.45 -18.88
N ALA A 730 5.10 -10.40 -19.88
CA ALA A 730 3.94 -11.29 -20.04
C ALA A 730 4.32 -12.76 -20.23
N THR A 731 5.55 -13.07 -20.61
CA THR A 731 6.05 -14.45 -20.67
C THR A 731 6.19 -15.11 -19.30
N LYS A 732 6.19 -14.32 -18.21
CA LYS A 732 6.26 -14.83 -16.84
C LYS A 732 4.92 -15.46 -16.45
N PRO A 733 4.87 -16.76 -16.15
CA PRO A 733 3.60 -17.48 -15.94
C PRO A 733 2.92 -17.19 -14.59
N PHE A 734 3.51 -16.35 -13.74
CA PHE A 734 2.96 -16.01 -12.41
C PHE A 734 3.33 -14.59 -12.00
N GLY A 735 2.44 -13.95 -11.22
CA GLY A 735 2.68 -12.66 -10.60
C GLY A 735 2.73 -11.47 -11.57
N PHE A 736 2.42 -11.67 -12.85
CA PHE A 736 2.28 -10.61 -13.84
C PHE A 736 1.08 -10.89 -14.73
N GLN A 737 0.08 -10.03 -14.66
CA GLN A 737 -1.02 -9.98 -15.61
C GLN A 737 -0.78 -8.77 -16.51
N ALA A 738 -0.78 -8.98 -17.82
CA ALA A 738 -0.51 -7.91 -18.76
C ALA A 738 -1.69 -6.92 -18.80
N PHE A 739 -1.38 -5.65 -18.56
CA PHE A 739 -2.20 -4.50 -18.90
C PHE A 739 -1.44 -3.69 -19.95
N TYR A 740 -2.17 -2.93 -20.76
CA TYR A 740 -1.61 -2.25 -21.93
C TYR A 740 -1.92 -0.75 -21.85
N PRO A 741 -1.00 0.12 -22.30
CA PRO A 741 -1.25 1.55 -22.29
C PRO A 741 -2.33 1.89 -23.33
N GLY A 742 -2.90 3.09 -23.19
CA GLY A 742 -3.96 3.55 -24.08
C GLY A 742 -4.15 5.06 -24.08
N PRO A 743 -5.06 5.56 -24.91
CA PRO A 743 -5.37 6.99 -24.99
C PRO A 743 -6.14 7.52 -23.76
N GLY A 744 -6.50 6.63 -22.84
CA GLY A 744 -7.27 6.89 -21.64
C GLY A 744 -8.10 5.66 -21.28
N VAL A 745 -9.01 5.83 -20.34
CA VAL A 745 -9.96 4.80 -19.90
C VAL A 745 -11.37 5.33 -20.11
N GLY A 746 -12.25 4.52 -20.72
CA GLY A 746 -13.65 4.89 -20.94
C GLY A 746 -14.64 3.79 -20.56
N GLY A 747 -15.91 4.03 -20.88
CA GLY A 747 -17.04 3.17 -20.51
C GLY A 747 -17.55 3.42 -19.08
N HIS A 748 -18.52 2.62 -18.63
CA HIS A 748 -19.24 2.86 -17.37
C HIS A 748 -18.62 2.20 -16.14
N CYS A 749 -17.77 1.19 -16.28
CA CYS A 749 -17.31 0.42 -15.12
C CYS A 749 -16.01 0.97 -14.52
N ILE A 750 -15.00 1.20 -15.36
CA ILE A 750 -13.64 1.53 -14.87
C ILE A 750 -13.54 2.99 -14.38
N PRO A 751 -14.10 4.00 -15.07
CA PRO A 751 -14.06 5.38 -14.59
C PRO A 751 -14.98 5.68 -13.40
N ILE A 752 -15.98 4.83 -13.15
CA ILE A 752 -17.06 5.10 -12.19
C ILE A 752 -16.93 4.25 -10.93
N ASP A 753 -16.86 2.92 -11.06
CA ASP A 753 -16.97 1.99 -9.93
C ASP A 753 -15.88 2.20 -8.85
N PRO A 754 -14.62 2.52 -9.18
CA PRO A 754 -13.62 2.81 -8.15
C PRO A 754 -14.01 3.99 -7.24
N ASN A 755 -14.82 4.94 -7.71
CA ASN A 755 -15.31 6.06 -6.91
C ASN A 755 -16.32 5.61 -5.83
N TYR A 756 -17.00 4.48 -6.01
CA TYR A 756 -17.88 3.89 -5.00
C TYR A 756 -17.08 3.44 -3.78
N LEU A 757 -15.92 2.81 -4.02
CA LEU A 757 -15.02 2.41 -2.94
C LEU A 757 -14.39 3.63 -2.27
N SER A 758 -13.96 4.63 -3.04
CA SER A 758 -13.46 5.90 -2.50
C SER A 758 -14.50 6.61 -1.63
N PHE A 759 -15.76 6.64 -2.05
CA PHE A 759 -16.87 7.19 -1.27
C PHE A 759 -17.01 6.49 0.09
N ARG A 760 -17.05 5.14 0.11
CA ARG A 760 -17.18 4.41 1.39
C ARG A 760 -15.97 4.57 2.30
N VAL A 761 -14.77 4.65 1.75
CA VAL A 761 -13.57 4.90 2.57
C VAL A 761 -13.57 6.32 3.15
N ARG A 762 -14.07 7.33 2.40
CA ARG A 762 -14.24 8.70 2.89
C ARG A 762 -15.23 8.77 4.08
N GLU A 763 -16.29 7.95 4.09
CA GLU A 763 -17.22 7.88 5.24
C GLU A 763 -16.55 7.35 6.52
N LEU A 764 -15.49 6.54 6.38
CA LEU A 764 -14.67 6.07 7.50
C LEU A 764 -13.66 7.13 7.99
N GLY A 765 -13.62 8.31 7.35
CA GLY A 765 -12.68 9.39 7.66
C GLY A 765 -11.29 9.22 7.05
N GLU A 766 -11.13 8.28 6.11
CA GLU A 766 -9.87 7.94 5.45
C GLU A 766 -9.89 8.27 3.95
N GLN A 767 -8.72 8.26 3.30
CA GLN A 767 -8.61 8.47 1.84
C GLN A 767 -8.03 7.24 1.14
N PHE A 768 -8.62 6.86 0.01
CA PHE A 768 -8.11 5.78 -0.84
C PHE A 768 -7.15 6.33 -1.91
N ARG A 769 -5.91 6.60 -1.50
CA ARG A 769 -4.89 7.28 -2.34
C ARG A 769 -4.60 6.61 -3.68
N PHE A 770 -4.62 5.28 -3.76
CA PHE A 770 -4.33 4.56 -5.02
C PHE A 770 -5.38 4.80 -6.10
N ILE A 771 -6.65 4.90 -5.74
CA ILE A 771 -7.74 5.11 -6.69
C ILE A 771 -7.66 6.54 -7.24
N GLU A 772 -7.45 7.51 -6.36
CA GLU A 772 -7.31 8.93 -6.73
C GLU A 772 -6.09 9.14 -7.65
N LEU A 773 -4.95 8.52 -7.35
CA LEU A 773 -3.77 8.58 -8.22
C LEU A 773 -4.00 7.90 -9.57
N ALA A 774 -4.63 6.72 -9.57
CA ALA A 774 -4.94 6.03 -10.82
C ALA A 774 -5.90 6.85 -11.70
N GLN A 775 -6.87 7.55 -11.08
CA GLN A 775 -7.76 8.47 -11.76
C GLN A 775 -7.00 9.62 -12.40
N GLU A 776 -6.14 10.31 -11.64
CA GLU A 776 -5.34 11.44 -12.14
C GLU A 776 -4.48 11.04 -13.35
N ILE A 777 -3.82 9.89 -13.28
CA ILE A 777 -2.98 9.37 -14.38
C ILE A 777 -3.84 9.05 -15.61
N ASN A 778 -4.94 8.32 -15.43
CA ASN A 778 -5.80 7.91 -16.55
C ASN A 778 -6.51 9.10 -17.20
N GLU A 779 -6.93 10.11 -16.44
CA GLU A 779 -7.49 11.37 -16.95
C GLU A 779 -6.46 12.24 -17.67
N TYR A 780 -5.17 12.10 -17.32
CA TYR A 780 -4.10 12.81 -18.00
C TYR A 780 -3.77 12.24 -19.39
N MET A 781 -4.02 10.95 -19.63
CA MET A 781 -3.63 10.27 -20.88
C MET A 781 -4.20 10.90 -22.17
N PRO A 782 -5.48 11.31 -22.26
CA PRO A 782 -6.00 12.00 -23.44
C PRO A 782 -5.19 13.25 -23.80
N ARG A 783 -4.81 14.02 -22.78
CA ARG A 783 -3.99 15.22 -22.93
C ARG A 783 -2.57 14.89 -23.34
N TYR A 784 -2.00 13.81 -22.80
CA TYR A 784 -0.68 13.32 -23.21
C TYR A 784 -0.68 12.91 -24.70
N VAL A 785 -1.69 12.18 -25.16
CA VAL A 785 -1.87 11.79 -26.57
C VAL A 785 -1.99 13.01 -27.48
N ALA A 786 -2.87 13.97 -27.15
CA ALA A 786 -3.02 15.19 -27.94
C ALA A 786 -1.68 15.97 -28.05
N ARG A 787 -0.93 16.07 -26.95
CA ARG A 787 0.40 16.71 -26.94
C ARG A 787 1.43 15.94 -27.77
N ARG A 788 1.38 14.60 -27.81
CA ARG A 788 2.25 13.79 -28.69
C ARG A 788 1.93 14.07 -30.15
N ALA A 789 0.65 14.06 -30.53
CA ALA A 789 0.21 14.39 -31.89
C ALA A 789 0.68 15.80 -32.32
N ILE A 790 0.50 16.81 -31.47
CA ILE A 790 0.97 18.19 -31.73
C ILE A 790 2.49 18.23 -31.94
N ARG A 791 3.26 17.50 -31.13
CA ARG A 791 4.73 17.44 -31.28
C ARG A 791 5.14 16.76 -32.59
N MET A 792 4.45 15.71 -33.00
CA MET A 792 4.72 15.03 -34.27
C MET A 792 4.45 15.94 -35.46
N LEU A 793 3.30 16.63 -35.48
CA LEU A 793 2.97 17.62 -36.51
C LEU A 793 4.02 18.73 -36.59
N THR A 794 4.40 19.29 -35.45
CA THR A 794 5.41 20.36 -35.36
C THR A 794 6.79 19.86 -35.82
N GLY A 795 7.18 18.64 -35.43
CA GLY A 795 8.45 18.01 -35.81
C GLY A 795 8.56 17.72 -37.30
N ALA A 796 7.43 17.46 -37.96
CA ALA A 796 7.34 17.31 -39.42
C ALA A 796 7.28 18.67 -40.16
N GLY A 797 7.36 19.80 -39.45
CA GLY A 797 7.31 21.15 -40.02
C GLY A 797 5.92 21.65 -40.38
N SER A 798 4.86 20.99 -39.91
CA SER A 798 3.48 21.42 -40.13
C SER A 798 3.08 22.52 -39.15
N GLU A 799 2.35 23.54 -39.63
CA GLU A 799 1.70 24.51 -38.75
C GLU A 799 0.56 23.81 -37.99
N THR A 800 0.56 23.92 -36.67
CA THR A 800 -0.49 23.31 -35.82
C THR A 800 -1.87 23.92 -36.08
N HIS A 801 -1.92 25.20 -36.44
CA HIS A 801 -3.16 25.87 -36.77
C HIS A 801 -3.58 25.54 -38.20
N GLY A 802 -4.70 24.83 -38.37
CA GLY A 802 -5.22 24.41 -39.68
C GLY A 802 -4.78 23.02 -40.14
N ALA A 803 -3.92 22.32 -39.38
CA ALA A 803 -3.66 20.91 -39.60
C ALA A 803 -4.93 20.07 -39.38
N THR A 804 -5.03 18.94 -40.07
CA THR A 804 -6.15 17.99 -39.97
C THR A 804 -5.68 16.71 -39.32
N VAL A 805 -6.32 16.33 -38.21
CA VAL A 805 -6.10 15.07 -37.51
C VAL A 805 -7.31 14.16 -37.69
N LEU A 806 -7.06 12.92 -38.13
CA LEU A 806 -8.07 11.87 -38.20
C LEU A 806 -8.01 11.00 -36.94
N LEU A 807 -9.11 10.92 -36.19
CA LEU A 807 -9.32 9.91 -35.16
C LEU A 807 -9.85 8.63 -35.81
N VAL A 808 -9.08 7.55 -35.72
CA VAL A 808 -9.45 6.22 -36.21
C VAL A 808 -10.07 5.46 -35.04
N GLY A 809 -11.40 5.40 -35.05
CA GLY A 809 -12.26 4.94 -33.96
C GLY A 809 -12.51 6.02 -32.90
N VAL A 810 -13.75 6.12 -32.40
CA VAL A 810 -14.15 7.04 -31.33
C VAL A 810 -14.99 6.38 -30.24
N ALA A 811 -15.47 5.16 -30.44
CA ALA A 811 -16.03 4.34 -29.38
C ALA A 811 -15.03 4.09 -28.24
N TYR A 812 -15.50 3.82 -27.02
CA TYR A 812 -14.59 3.58 -25.89
C TYR A 812 -13.88 2.20 -25.95
N LYS A 813 -14.43 1.26 -26.73
CA LYS A 813 -13.94 -0.11 -26.91
C LYS A 813 -14.11 -0.54 -28.37
N PRO A 814 -13.23 -1.41 -28.91
CA PRO A 814 -13.43 -2.00 -30.24
C PRO A 814 -14.78 -2.72 -30.38
N ASN A 815 -15.27 -2.72 -31.61
CA ASN A 815 -16.45 -3.47 -32.08
C ASN A 815 -17.79 -3.16 -31.38
N VAL A 816 -17.89 -1.98 -30.75
CA VAL A 816 -19.14 -1.48 -30.14
C VAL A 816 -19.36 -0.01 -30.56
N GLY A 817 -20.61 0.44 -30.59
CA GLY A 817 -20.97 1.82 -30.95
C GLY A 817 -20.99 2.82 -29.78
N ASP A 818 -20.55 2.43 -28.59
CA ASP A 818 -20.71 3.24 -27.38
C ASP A 818 -19.61 4.31 -27.23
N THR A 819 -20.00 5.57 -27.27
CA THR A 819 -19.13 6.74 -27.09
C THR A 819 -19.23 7.37 -25.70
N ARG A 820 -19.97 6.77 -24.76
CA ARG A 820 -20.10 7.33 -23.40
C ARG A 820 -18.75 7.22 -22.67
N GLU A 821 -18.36 8.31 -22.02
CA GLU A 821 -17.06 8.43 -21.33
C GLU A 821 -15.85 8.07 -22.23
N THR A 822 -15.96 8.20 -23.55
CA THR A 822 -14.85 7.87 -24.45
C THR A 822 -13.69 8.86 -24.29
N PRO A 823 -12.43 8.40 -24.14
CA PRO A 823 -11.25 9.26 -24.11
C PRO A 823 -11.10 10.12 -25.37
N ALA A 824 -11.67 9.68 -26.50
CA ALA A 824 -11.62 10.37 -27.78
C ALA A 824 -12.17 11.79 -27.68
N THR A 825 -13.17 12.01 -26.81
CA THR A 825 -13.76 13.33 -26.57
C THR A 825 -12.73 14.31 -26.02
N ALA A 826 -11.95 13.88 -25.02
CA ALA A 826 -10.93 14.71 -24.41
C ALA A 826 -9.71 14.93 -25.34
N VAL A 827 -9.34 13.91 -26.12
CA VAL A 827 -8.30 14.04 -27.17
C VAL A 827 -8.73 15.08 -28.21
N ALA A 828 -9.94 14.94 -28.77
CA ALA A 828 -10.48 15.86 -29.76
C ALA A 828 -10.55 17.29 -29.23
N ARG A 829 -11.05 17.48 -28.01
CA ARG A 829 -11.14 18.80 -27.36
C ARG A 829 -9.77 19.49 -27.25
N GLU A 830 -8.75 18.79 -26.77
CA GLU A 830 -7.39 19.36 -26.63
C GLU A 830 -6.77 19.70 -27.99
N LEU A 831 -7.00 18.88 -29.03
CA LEU A 831 -6.54 19.17 -30.40
C LEU A 831 -7.26 20.38 -31.00
N MET A 832 -8.59 20.44 -30.88
CA MET A 832 -9.40 21.57 -31.36
C MET A 832 -9.03 22.87 -30.66
N ALA A 833 -8.73 22.83 -29.35
CA ALA A 833 -8.23 23.99 -28.60
C ALA A 833 -6.87 24.49 -29.10
N ALA A 834 -6.07 23.65 -29.76
CA ALA A 834 -4.81 24.02 -30.42
C ALA A 834 -5.00 24.55 -31.86
N GLY A 835 -6.23 24.66 -32.36
CA GLY A 835 -6.54 25.12 -33.72
C GLY A 835 -6.43 24.02 -34.78
N ILE A 836 -6.42 22.75 -34.38
CA ILE A 836 -6.39 21.58 -35.28
C ILE A 836 -7.82 21.20 -35.65
N THR A 837 -8.05 20.91 -36.93
CA THR A 837 -9.32 20.33 -37.40
C THR A 837 -9.32 18.84 -37.09
N VAL A 838 -10.34 18.37 -36.35
CA VAL A 838 -10.47 16.95 -36.00
C VAL A 838 -11.61 16.34 -36.81
N GLU A 839 -11.29 15.27 -37.53
CA GLU A 839 -12.23 14.44 -38.27
C GLU A 839 -12.16 13.01 -37.71
N PHE A 840 -13.14 12.15 -37.98
CA PHE A 840 -13.13 10.78 -37.47
C PHE A 840 -13.62 9.75 -38.49
N VAL A 841 -13.20 8.51 -38.29
CA VAL A 841 -13.76 7.32 -38.95
C VAL A 841 -14.09 6.29 -37.88
N ASP A 842 -15.35 5.84 -37.85
CA ASP A 842 -15.82 4.79 -36.96
C ASP A 842 -17.04 4.10 -37.62
N PRO A 843 -17.00 2.77 -37.82
CA PRO A 843 -18.07 2.05 -38.49
C PRO A 843 -19.32 1.87 -37.63
N HIS A 844 -19.21 1.96 -36.29
CA HIS A 844 -20.33 1.75 -35.37
C HIS A 844 -20.89 3.06 -34.80
N VAL A 845 -20.20 4.20 -35.02
CA VAL A 845 -20.64 5.52 -34.53
C VAL A 845 -21.06 6.41 -35.68
N ASP A 846 -22.35 6.76 -35.73
CA ASP A 846 -22.90 7.57 -36.82
C ASP A 846 -22.61 9.07 -36.70
N SER A 847 -22.55 9.58 -35.47
CA SER A 847 -22.32 11.00 -35.19
C SER A 847 -21.53 11.15 -33.89
N PHE A 848 -20.47 11.95 -33.93
CA PHE A 848 -19.64 12.25 -32.77
C PHE A 848 -19.59 13.76 -32.54
N ILE A 849 -20.02 14.19 -31.35
CA ILE A 849 -20.21 15.61 -31.00
C ILE A 849 -19.27 15.94 -29.84
N VAL A 850 -18.43 16.97 -30.03
CA VAL A 850 -17.49 17.45 -29.00
C VAL A 850 -17.77 18.94 -28.77
N ASP A 851 -18.12 19.29 -27.54
CA ASP A 851 -18.44 20.67 -27.11
C ASP A 851 -19.44 21.40 -28.04
N GLY A 852 -20.45 20.67 -28.51
CA GLY A 852 -21.50 21.17 -29.40
C GLY A 852 -21.14 21.20 -30.89
N ILE A 853 -19.93 20.79 -31.27
CA ILE A 853 -19.47 20.70 -32.66
C ILE A 853 -19.60 19.26 -33.14
N VAL A 854 -20.37 19.05 -34.20
CA VAL A 854 -20.45 17.75 -34.89
C VAL A 854 -19.17 17.58 -35.70
N LEU A 855 -18.35 16.58 -35.37
CA LEU A 855 -17.13 16.30 -36.11
C LEU A 855 -17.47 15.65 -37.45
N ARG A 856 -16.61 15.86 -38.46
CA ARG A 856 -16.83 15.26 -39.78
C ARG A 856 -16.49 13.77 -39.72
N ARG A 857 -17.47 12.94 -40.09
CA ARG A 857 -17.31 11.49 -40.26
C ARG A 857 -16.82 11.15 -41.67
N HIS A 858 -15.92 10.19 -41.77
CA HIS A 858 -15.54 9.51 -43.01
C HIS A 858 -16.04 8.05 -43.00
N VAL A 859 -16.30 7.52 -44.19
CA VAL A 859 -16.68 6.11 -44.37
C VAL A 859 -15.45 5.25 -44.65
N GLU A 860 -14.54 5.73 -45.50
CA GLU A 860 -13.37 4.99 -45.97
C GLU A 860 -12.09 5.45 -45.24
N ALA A 861 -11.63 4.64 -44.27
CA ALA A 861 -10.53 4.99 -43.35
C ALA A 861 -9.23 5.31 -44.09
N THR A 862 -8.81 4.50 -45.06
CA THR A 862 -7.55 4.69 -45.81
C THR A 862 -7.54 5.99 -46.61
N SER A 863 -8.67 6.34 -47.23
CA SER A 863 -8.77 7.59 -48.01
C SER A 863 -8.76 8.82 -47.12
N ALA A 864 -9.40 8.74 -45.95
CA ALA A 864 -9.39 9.80 -44.95
C ALA A 864 -7.98 9.99 -44.37
N ALA A 865 -7.29 8.88 -44.09
CA ALA A 865 -5.92 8.88 -43.59
C ALA A 865 -4.96 9.58 -44.57
N ALA A 866 -5.06 9.27 -45.87
CA ALA A 866 -4.29 9.92 -46.93
C ALA A 866 -4.54 11.43 -47.06
N GLY A 867 -5.74 11.89 -46.69
CA GLY A 867 -6.12 13.30 -46.70
C GLY A 867 -5.82 14.07 -45.41
N SER A 868 -5.31 13.38 -44.37
CA SER A 868 -5.02 13.95 -43.06
C SER A 868 -3.51 14.18 -42.86
N ASP A 869 -3.14 15.18 -42.07
CA ASP A 869 -1.74 15.43 -41.72
C ASP A 869 -1.22 14.43 -40.67
N LEU A 870 -2.12 13.93 -39.82
CA LEU A 870 -1.83 12.89 -38.84
C LEU A 870 -3.06 12.05 -38.53
N SER A 871 -2.89 10.73 -38.47
CA SER A 871 -3.91 9.78 -38.03
C SER A 871 -3.58 9.25 -36.63
N ILE A 872 -4.56 9.26 -35.72
CA ILE A 872 -4.46 8.67 -34.39
C ILE A 872 -5.28 7.39 -34.37
N ILE A 873 -4.63 6.24 -34.18
CA ILE A 873 -5.33 4.98 -33.92
C ILE A 873 -5.78 5.02 -32.47
N HIS A 874 -7.07 5.31 -32.26
CA HIS A 874 -7.68 5.44 -30.95
C HIS A 874 -8.43 4.17 -30.56
N THR A 875 -9.35 3.71 -31.42
CA THR A 875 -10.14 2.50 -31.20
C THR A 875 -10.06 1.59 -32.43
N PRO A 876 -9.25 0.52 -32.39
CA PRO A 876 -9.02 -0.35 -33.53
C PRO A 876 -10.16 -1.36 -33.67
N HIS A 877 -11.19 -1.01 -34.44
CA HIS A 877 -12.26 -1.92 -34.83
C HIS A 877 -11.76 -2.94 -35.85
N ASP A 878 -12.29 -4.16 -35.80
CA ASP A 878 -11.92 -5.23 -36.73
C ASP A 878 -12.31 -4.90 -38.18
N ASP A 879 -13.34 -4.06 -38.36
CA ASP A 879 -13.82 -3.58 -39.66
C ASP A 879 -12.90 -2.54 -40.32
N ILE A 880 -11.87 -2.05 -39.62
CA ILE A 880 -10.93 -1.04 -40.14
C ILE A 880 -9.61 -1.71 -40.53
N ASP A 881 -9.18 -1.52 -41.77
CA ASP A 881 -7.83 -1.89 -42.21
C ASP A 881 -6.78 -0.93 -41.63
N ILE A 882 -6.31 -1.25 -40.43
CA ILE A 882 -5.31 -0.44 -39.70
C ILE A 882 -3.98 -0.36 -40.45
N ASP A 883 -3.52 -1.46 -41.06
CA ASP A 883 -2.26 -1.44 -41.81
C ASP A 883 -2.39 -0.58 -43.09
N GLY A 884 -3.54 -0.65 -43.78
CA GLY A 884 -3.87 0.24 -44.89
C GLY A 884 -3.90 1.72 -44.48
N VAL A 885 -4.52 2.05 -43.34
CA VAL A 885 -4.49 3.40 -42.74
C VAL A 885 -3.05 3.84 -42.48
N CYS A 886 -2.25 2.98 -41.86
CA CYS A 886 -0.86 3.28 -41.54
C CYS A 886 -0.02 3.54 -42.79
N LEU A 887 -0.24 2.79 -43.88
CA LEU A 887 0.46 2.94 -45.16
C LEU A 887 0.05 4.20 -45.94
N ALA A 888 -1.18 4.67 -45.75
CA ALA A 888 -1.71 5.83 -46.46
C ALA A 888 -1.47 7.16 -45.74
N ALA A 889 -1.41 7.14 -44.40
CA ALA A 889 -1.25 8.34 -43.57
C ALA A 889 0.15 8.97 -43.71
N ALA A 890 0.20 10.30 -43.64
CA ALA A 890 1.47 11.03 -43.60
C ALA A 890 2.24 10.81 -42.27
N LEU A 891 1.50 10.83 -41.15
CA LEU A 891 1.99 10.54 -39.80
C LEU A 891 0.96 9.67 -39.09
N VAL A 892 1.42 8.74 -38.26
CA VAL A 892 0.56 7.85 -37.49
C VAL A 892 1.00 7.81 -36.04
N LEU A 893 0.06 8.08 -35.14
CA LEU A 893 0.20 7.84 -33.71
C LEU A 893 -0.67 6.65 -33.31
N ASP A 894 -0.04 5.51 -33.03
CA ASP A 894 -0.71 4.31 -32.56
C ASP A 894 -0.78 4.29 -31.03
N THR A 895 -1.96 4.59 -30.50
CA THR A 895 -2.19 4.60 -29.05
C THR A 895 -2.53 3.22 -28.47
N ARG A 896 -2.67 2.20 -29.30
CA ARG A 896 -3.14 0.86 -28.92
C ARG A 896 -2.14 -0.25 -29.25
N GLY A 897 -1.02 0.09 -29.88
CA GLY A 897 0.09 -0.81 -30.16
C GLY A 897 -0.31 -1.97 -31.09
N VAL A 898 -1.29 -1.74 -31.95
CA VAL A 898 -1.87 -2.76 -32.83
C VAL A 898 -1.10 -2.94 -34.13
N THR A 899 -0.41 -1.90 -34.62
CA THR A 899 0.39 -2.03 -35.85
C THR A 899 1.83 -2.43 -35.55
N LYS A 900 2.44 -3.12 -36.51
CA LYS A 900 3.86 -3.52 -36.51
C LYS A 900 4.70 -2.72 -37.50
N LEU A 901 4.10 -1.72 -38.15
CA LEU A 901 4.78 -0.92 -39.16
C LEU A 901 5.69 0.13 -38.49
N ASP A 902 6.96 0.15 -38.89
CA ASP A 902 7.99 1.03 -38.30
C ASP A 902 7.69 2.53 -38.47
N GLN A 903 6.83 2.89 -39.41
CA GLN A 903 6.44 4.28 -39.69
C GLN A 903 5.40 4.85 -38.71
N ALA A 904 4.79 4.01 -37.88
CA ALA A 904 3.87 4.44 -36.84
C ALA A 904 4.62 4.68 -35.53
N GLU A 905 4.47 5.87 -34.94
CA GLU A 905 4.91 6.09 -33.57
C GLU A 905 3.90 5.46 -32.61
N ARG A 906 4.36 4.54 -31.77
CA ARG A 906 3.53 3.96 -30.70
C ARG A 906 3.62 4.79 -29.42
N LEU A 907 2.56 4.71 -28.60
CA LEU A 907 2.56 5.21 -27.22
C LEU A 907 3.65 4.56 -26.37
#